data_AF-A0A9P8IUZ2-F1
#
_entry.id   AF-A0A9P8IUZ2-F1
#
_cell.length_a   1.000
_cell.length_b   1.000
_cell.length_c   1.000
_cell.angle_alpha   90.00
_cell.angle_beta   90.00
_cell.angle_gamma   90.00
#
_symmetry.space_group_name_H-M   'P 1'
#
loop_
_entity.id
_entity.type
_entity.pdbx_description
1 polymer ?
#
loop_
_entity_poly.entity_id
_entity_poly.type
_entity_poly.pdbx_seq_one_letter_code
_entity_poly.pdbx_strand_id
1 'polypeptide(L)'
;MKASQDALPSPPLSDTDETAPKTPVECLAALIKTTYRTSDIRFYINGRPVTVKNPNPDWVLLDWIRAQDSLKGTKLGCGEGGCGACTVVLQTLENGRVRHLAVNACLYPLVGVDGKSLITVEGLGTVKRPHPLQERIAKMQNSYRDGKFHLTNSEVELQGHLDGNLCRCTGYKPIFEAARTFITEDLNGTIAEINGKEITPEKPTEDDYATVAREANKTGSCGRPGGCCRDNPDSKGCDSTGVDESNPKEMETPITAPRPQETPSTPPESPDKPAFGETFLPYDPSTEPIFPPALRKYEPQPICYGDDRRLWFRPTNLQQLIDLKGVYPEAKIVGGASETQIEVRFKKRAYRVSVFAADISELNSFTIDPLQMKQAELESLKTISIPGNLSLTKVEEMCTILYAKLGRRASALEALRKQLRYFAGRQIRNVASLAGSLATASPISDSAPVLLAAGAKVKIHSQTGGITEIPLSSWFLSYRTTALPEDGVITEIVIPLPSEEIEITKAYKQAKRKDDDIAIVTSGFRVRLDGNGVVEDAAFAIGGMAPTTVMAEKAQKAVVGRKWSDMKTLDTGIDALLEQFQLPFGVPGGMAHYRKVLTVSMFFRFWHEVVHDLGLGEVDADLIEEIHRGISSGNRDNFTSSMLNRGTKEVGRPIPHLSAVKHCTGEAEYVDDMPRQHNELFGALVMSKAAHAEILGVDYSAALEMPGVVGYIDKDSITKEQNTWGPVVLDELIFADGKSNYYGQVIGMIYAETALQARAAADAVTVTYKRLPPIFTIDEAIKAKSFFKHGKELRKGDALSGSLDGAFSKCAHVLEGTTRMGGQEHFYLETNAALAIPHMEDGSMEVYISTQNLMENQVFTAQVLGVPMNRVNMRVRRMGGAYGGKESRTTALSMYLALAAQKTARPVRMMLNRDEDIAFSGQRHPFQSKWKVGVDEKGKIQVLDIDIYNNAGASLDMSGAVM
;
A
#
# COMPACT_ATOMS: atom_id res chain seq x y z
N MET A 1 -62.93 -40.83 12.42
CA MET A 1 -63.29 -41.28 11.04
C MET A 1 -63.04 -40.13 10.07
N LYS A 2 -63.35 -40.28 8.77
CA LYS A 2 -62.98 -39.35 7.70
C LYS A 2 -63.94 -38.16 7.52
N ALA A 3 -63.44 -37.14 6.81
CA ALA A 3 -64.14 -36.12 6.03
C ALA A 3 -64.87 -35.00 6.81
N SER A 4 -65.07 -33.81 6.22
CA SER A 4 -64.71 -33.32 4.87
C SER A 4 -63.82 -32.08 4.89
N GLN A 5 -63.19 -31.78 3.74
CA GLN A 5 -62.60 -30.47 3.47
C GLN A 5 -63.66 -29.55 2.90
N ASP A 6 -63.57 -28.26 3.19
CA ASP A 6 -64.01 -27.20 2.28
C ASP A 6 -62.84 -26.21 2.14
N ALA A 7 -62.50 -25.85 0.90
CA ALA A 7 -61.39 -24.96 0.61
C ALA A 7 -61.92 -23.53 0.38
N LEU A 8 -61.23 -22.53 0.96
CA LEU A 8 -61.40 -21.16 0.50
C LEU A 8 -60.96 -21.07 -0.97
N PRO A 9 -61.64 -20.27 -1.81
CA PRO A 9 -61.27 -20.15 -3.22
C PRO A 9 -59.86 -19.59 -3.34
N SER A 10 -58.99 -20.33 -4.04
CA SER A 10 -57.73 -19.78 -4.51
C SER A 10 -57.99 -18.52 -5.34
N PRO A 11 -57.16 -17.47 -5.23
CA PRO A 11 -57.13 -16.42 -6.23
C PRO A 11 -56.94 -17.03 -7.63
N PRO A 12 -57.34 -16.34 -8.71
CA PRO A 12 -56.93 -16.74 -10.04
C PRO A 12 -55.40 -16.89 -10.08
N LEU A 13 -54.93 -17.92 -10.79
CA LEU A 13 -53.57 -17.88 -11.31
C LEU A 13 -53.53 -16.72 -12.31
N SER A 14 -53.10 -15.55 -11.84
CA SER A 14 -52.62 -14.50 -12.74
C SER A 14 -51.50 -15.10 -13.58
N ASP A 15 -51.55 -14.89 -14.90
CA ASP A 15 -50.43 -15.23 -15.77
C ASP A 15 -49.13 -14.71 -15.14
N THR A 16 -48.12 -15.59 -15.05
CA THR A 16 -46.83 -15.21 -14.49
C THR A 16 -46.25 -14.09 -15.34
N ASP A 17 -46.04 -12.92 -14.73
CA ASP A 17 -45.58 -11.73 -15.43
C ASP A 17 -44.20 -11.96 -16.06
N GLU A 18 -44.19 -12.31 -17.35
CA GLU A 18 -42.96 -12.61 -18.11
C GLU A 18 -42.05 -11.38 -18.25
N THR A 19 -42.48 -10.20 -17.80
CA THR A 19 -41.65 -8.98 -17.76
C THR A 19 -40.76 -8.88 -16.51
N ALA A 20 -40.94 -9.74 -15.51
CA ALA A 20 -40.09 -9.77 -14.32
C ALA A 20 -38.64 -10.20 -14.67
N PRO A 21 -37.60 -9.41 -14.33
CA PRO A 21 -36.22 -9.73 -14.67
C PRO A 21 -35.69 -10.91 -13.86
N LYS A 22 -35.45 -12.03 -14.56
CA LYS A 22 -34.98 -13.32 -13.99
C LYS A 22 -33.72 -13.18 -13.13
N THR A 23 -33.64 -13.97 -12.06
CA THR A 23 -32.47 -14.00 -11.19
C THR A 23 -31.26 -14.64 -11.88
N PRO A 24 -30.02 -14.38 -11.41
CA PRO A 24 -28.83 -15.09 -11.86
C PRO A 24 -28.96 -16.61 -11.76
N VAL A 25 -29.64 -17.12 -10.71
CA VAL A 25 -29.88 -18.55 -10.51
C VAL A 25 -30.83 -19.10 -11.58
N GLU A 26 -31.86 -18.36 -11.96
CA GLU A 26 -32.80 -18.75 -13.03
C GLU A 26 -32.13 -18.72 -14.40
N CYS A 27 -31.41 -17.65 -14.75
CA CYS A 27 -30.69 -17.55 -16.03
C CYS A 27 -29.62 -18.65 -16.17
N LEU A 28 -28.85 -18.91 -15.11
CA LEU A 28 -27.77 -19.90 -15.13
C LEU A 28 -28.22 -21.30 -14.71
N ALA A 29 -29.53 -21.52 -14.47
CA ALA A 29 -30.09 -22.78 -13.95
C ALA A 29 -29.69 -24.01 -14.79
N ALA A 30 -29.57 -23.86 -16.11
CA ALA A 30 -29.12 -24.92 -16.99
C ALA A 30 -27.67 -25.34 -16.67
N LEU A 31 -26.73 -24.38 -16.67
CA LEU A 31 -25.31 -24.61 -16.41
C LEU A 31 -25.05 -25.10 -14.98
N ILE A 32 -25.81 -24.61 -13.99
CA ILE A 32 -25.76 -25.09 -12.60
C ILE A 32 -26.14 -26.57 -12.52
N LYS A 33 -27.23 -26.97 -13.19
CA LYS A 33 -27.73 -28.37 -13.17
C LYS A 33 -26.84 -29.32 -14.00
N THR A 34 -26.27 -28.88 -15.12
CA THR A 34 -25.48 -29.74 -16.00
C THR A 34 -24.00 -29.81 -15.61
N THR A 35 -23.37 -28.68 -15.30
CA THR A 35 -21.91 -28.52 -15.20
C THR A 35 -21.45 -28.25 -13.76
N TYR A 36 -22.01 -27.23 -13.10
CA TYR A 36 -21.48 -26.73 -11.81
C TYR A 36 -22.12 -27.43 -10.60
N ARG A 37 -21.87 -28.74 -10.47
CA ARG A 37 -22.56 -29.64 -9.52
C ARG A 37 -22.05 -29.62 -8.08
N THR A 38 -21.19 -28.66 -7.70
CA THR A 38 -20.59 -28.60 -6.35
C THR A 38 -20.35 -27.17 -5.88
N SER A 39 -20.63 -26.92 -4.59
CA SER A 39 -20.30 -25.69 -3.86
C SER A 39 -19.06 -25.83 -2.94
N ASP A 40 -18.57 -27.05 -2.72
CA ASP A 40 -17.46 -27.34 -1.81
C ASP A 40 -16.11 -26.86 -2.40
N ILE A 41 -15.42 -25.96 -1.69
CA ILE A 41 -14.03 -25.55 -1.98
C ILE A 41 -13.08 -26.45 -1.19
N ARG A 42 -12.10 -27.08 -1.86
CA ARG A 42 -11.23 -28.11 -1.25
C ARG A 42 -9.76 -27.75 -1.41
N PHE A 43 -9.05 -27.59 -0.30
CA PHE A 43 -7.66 -27.11 -0.30
C PHE A 43 -6.89 -27.63 0.92
N TYR A 44 -5.63 -27.21 1.06
CA TYR A 44 -4.84 -27.45 2.27
C TYR A 44 -4.38 -26.13 2.89
N ILE A 45 -4.29 -26.06 4.21
CA ILE A 45 -3.65 -24.96 4.93
C ILE A 45 -2.71 -25.49 6.01
N ASN A 46 -1.47 -25.01 6.02
CA ASN A 46 -0.40 -25.45 6.92
C ASN A 46 -0.27 -27.00 6.96
N GLY A 47 -0.35 -27.63 5.78
CA GLY A 47 -0.31 -29.09 5.60
C GLY A 47 -1.59 -29.86 5.95
N ARG A 48 -2.64 -29.22 6.45
CA ARG A 48 -3.92 -29.86 6.84
C ARG A 48 -4.98 -29.73 5.73
N PRO A 49 -5.72 -30.80 5.38
CA PRO A 49 -6.82 -30.72 4.41
C PRO A 49 -8.00 -29.93 4.97
N VAL A 50 -8.67 -29.16 4.11
CA VAL A 50 -9.84 -28.35 4.41
C VAL A 50 -10.88 -28.50 3.30
N THR A 51 -12.14 -28.68 3.69
CA THR A 51 -13.30 -28.55 2.79
C THR A 51 -14.23 -27.48 3.36
N VAL A 52 -14.43 -26.39 2.62
CA VAL A 52 -15.40 -25.34 2.97
C VAL A 52 -16.69 -25.62 2.20
N LYS A 53 -17.71 -26.05 2.94
CA LYS A 53 -19.06 -26.29 2.41
C LYS A 53 -19.87 -25.01 2.46
N ASN A 54 -20.66 -24.76 1.41
CA ASN A 54 -21.48 -23.55 1.25
C ASN A 54 -20.73 -22.26 1.68
N PRO A 55 -19.62 -21.90 1.01
CA PRO A 55 -18.80 -20.76 1.41
C PRO A 55 -19.60 -19.44 1.34
N ASN A 56 -19.23 -18.46 2.17
CA ASN A 56 -19.85 -17.14 2.11
C ASN A 56 -19.39 -16.40 0.81
N PRO A 57 -20.31 -15.93 -0.05
CA PRO A 57 -19.95 -15.32 -1.34
C PRO A 57 -19.30 -13.93 -1.23
N ASP A 58 -19.38 -13.28 -0.07
CA ASP A 58 -18.74 -11.97 0.17
C ASP A 58 -17.34 -12.06 0.78
N TRP A 59 -16.91 -13.24 1.26
CA TRP A 59 -15.62 -13.42 1.92
C TRP A 59 -14.43 -13.46 0.93
N VAL A 60 -13.39 -12.67 1.23
CA VAL A 60 -12.04 -12.92 0.71
C VAL A 60 -11.32 -13.96 1.56
N LEU A 61 -10.19 -14.46 1.08
CA LEU A 61 -9.37 -15.45 1.79
C LEU A 61 -9.01 -15.01 3.23
N LEU A 62 -8.72 -13.72 3.45
CA LEU A 62 -8.39 -13.19 4.78
C LEU A 62 -9.54 -13.33 5.78
N ASP A 63 -10.78 -13.13 5.33
CA ASP A 63 -11.96 -13.23 6.20
C ASP A 63 -12.12 -14.68 6.68
N TRP A 64 -11.97 -15.64 5.76
CA TRP A 64 -12.01 -17.07 6.08
C TRP A 64 -10.86 -17.51 7.01
N ILE A 65 -9.63 -17.02 6.77
CA ILE A 65 -8.47 -17.31 7.63
C ILE A 65 -8.72 -16.77 9.05
N ARG A 66 -9.08 -15.49 9.20
CA ARG A 66 -9.27 -14.85 10.51
C ARG A 66 -10.53 -15.33 11.26
N ALA A 67 -11.48 -15.94 10.56
CA ALA A 67 -12.59 -16.67 11.17
C ALA A 67 -12.14 -17.92 11.94
N GLN A 68 -10.96 -18.49 11.65
CA GLN A 68 -10.41 -19.59 12.44
C GLN A 68 -9.72 -19.04 13.70
N ASP A 69 -9.95 -19.64 14.87
CA ASP A 69 -9.34 -19.15 16.12
C ASP A 69 -7.84 -19.42 16.26
N SER A 70 -7.31 -20.39 15.51
CA SER A 70 -5.89 -20.73 15.48
C SER A 70 -5.07 -20.02 14.40
N LEU A 71 -5.68 -19.17 13.56
CA LEU A 71 -5.02 -18.53 12.41
C LEU A 71 -5.18 -16.99 12.42
N LYS A 72 -4.74 -16.35 13.51
CA LYS A 72 -4.82 -14.90 13.69
C LYS A 72 -3.58 -14.14 13.23
N GLY A 73 -2.48 -14.82 12.90
CA GLY A 73 -1.20 -14.23 12.53
C GLY A 73 -1.23 -13.45 11.22
N THR A 74 -2.10 -13.81 10.29
CA THR A 74 -2.38 -13.04 9.07
C THR A 74 -3.28 -11.85 9.42
N LYS A 75 -2.84 -10.60 9.16
CA LYS A 75 -3.49 -9.38 9.66
C LYS A 75 -4.21 -8.59 8.57
N LEU A 76 -5.23 -7.81 8.97
CA LEU A 76 -5.78 -6.72 8.16
C LEU A 76 -5.03 -5.42 8.49
N GLY A 77 -4.61 -4.66 7.46
CA GLY A 77 -3.93 -3.37 7.64
C GLY A 77 -4.37 -2.26 6.67
N CYS A 78 -4.80 -2.62 5.46
CA CYS A 78 -5.36 -1.69 4.47
C CYS A 78 -6.64 -2.23 3.79
N GLY A 79 -6.63 -3.50 3.34
CA GLY A 79 -7.74 -4.08 2.55
C GLY A 79 -7.64 -3.82 1.04
N GLU A 80 -6.57 -3.16 0.59
CA GLU A 80 -6.32 -2.76 -0.81
C GLU A 80 -5.03 -3.37 -1.40
N GLY A 81 -4.40 -4.31 -0.70
CA GLY A 81 -3.16 -4.99 -1.13
C GLY A 81 -1.86 -4.29 -0.73
N GLY A 82 -1.75 -2.97 -0.92
CA GLY A 82 -0.53 -2.16 -0.79
C GLY A 82 0.11 -2.00 0.60
N CYS A 83 -0.07 -2.95 1.52
CA CYS A 83 0.66 -2.98 2.81
C CYS A 83 1.33 -4.31 3.15
N GLY A 84 0.99 -5.42 2.48
CA GLY A 84 1.60 -6.73 2.72
C GLY A 84 1.27 -7.41 4.06
N ALA A 85 0.57 -6.76 5.00
CA ALA A 85 0.23 -7.34 6.31
C ALA A 85 -0.67 -8.60 6.26
N CYS A 86 -1.28 -8.84 5.10
CA CYS A 86 -2.11 -10.01 4.78
C CYS A 86 -1.43 -11.00 3.82
N THR A 87 -0.11 -10.93 3.63
CA THR A 87 0.60 -11.82 2.71
C THR A 87 0.62 -13.25 3.24
N VAL A 88 0.21 -14.19 2.38
CA VAL A 88 0.30 -15.63 2.59
C VAL A 88 0.98 -16.27 1.38
N VAL A 89 1.51 -17.48 1.51
CA VAL A 89 2.10 -18.23 0.39
C VAL A 89 1.08 -19.24 -0.13
N LEU A 90 0.77 -19.15 -1.41
CA LEU A 90 -0.06 -20.08 -2.17
C LEU A 90 0.84 -21.03 -2.96
N GLN A 91 0.81 -22.31 -2.61
CA GLN A 91 1.43 -23.39 -3.36
C GLN A 91 0.49 -23.91 -4.46
N THR A 92 0.91 -23.84 -5.71
CA THR A 92 0.19 -24.36 -6.88
C THR A 92 1.05 -25.33 -7.68
N LEU A 93 0.43 -26.17 -8.52
CA LEU A 93 1.11 -27.15 -9.36
C LEU A 93 1.10 -26.67 -10.82
N GLU A 94 2.26 -26.47 -11.42
CA GLU A 94 2.44 -26.03 -12.81
C GLU A 94 3.41 -26.98 -13.52
N ASN A 95 2.97 -27.62 -14.61
CA ASN A 95 3.78 -28.57 -15.38
C ASN A 95 4.51 -29.61 -14.50
N GLY A 96 3.80 -30.13 -13.48
CA GLY A 96 4.29 -31.10 -12.49
C GLY A 96 5.20 -30.53 -11.38
N ARG A 97 5.64 -29.27 -11.50
CA ARG A 97 6.48 -28.56 -10.52
C ARG A 97 5.61 -27.77 -9.55
N VAL A 98 6.04 -27.65 -8.30
CA VAL A 98 5.36 -26.81 -7.30
C VAL A 98 5.88 -25.39 -7.45
N ARG A 99 4.99 -24.41 -7.51
CA ARG A 99 5.30 -22.98 -7.44
C ARG A 99 4.79 -22.40 -6.13
N HIS A 100 5.55 -21.50 -5.53
CA HIS A 100 5.22 -20.80 -4.30
C HIS A 100 4.97 -19.32 -4.63
N LEU A 101 3.73 -18.87 -4.50
CA LEU A 101 3.31 -17.52 -4.87
C LEU A 101 2.90 -16.76 -3.61
N ALA A 102 3.62 -15.68 -3.27
CA ALA A 102 3.14 -14.73 -2.27
C ALA A 102 1.90 -14.01 -2.82
N VAL A 103 0.81 -13.93 -2.05
CA VAL A 103 -0.47 -13.28 -2.44
C VAL A 103 -1.08 -12.49 -1.29
N ASN A 104 -1.84 -11.42 -1.59
CA ASN A 104 -2.57 -10.65 -0.58
C ASN A 104 -3.92 -11.29 -0.24
N ALA A 105 -4.04 -11.93 0.93
CA ALA A 105 -5.28 -12.58 1.34
C ALA A 105 -6.49 -11.62 1.45
N CYS A 106 -6.26 -10.31 1.63
CA CYS A 106 -7.35 -9.32 1.71
C CYS A 106 -8.05 -9.00 0.37
N LEU A 107 -7.47 -9.45 -0.76
CA LEU A 107 -8.05 -9.32 -2.11
C LEU A 107 -8.34 -10.67 -2.76
N TYR A 108 -7.57 -11.72 -2.41
CA TYR A 108 -7.65 -13.02 -3.07
C TYR A 108 -9.02 -13.70 -2.84
N PRO A 109 -9.77 -14.08 -3.89
CA PRO A 109 -11.08 -14.72 -3.74
C PRO A 109 -10.99 -16.09 -3.07
N LEU A 110 -11.94 -16.42 -2.19
CA LEU A 110 -11.94 -17.71 -1.48
C LEU A 110 -12.02 -18.91 -2.43
N VAL A 111 -12.77 -18.81 -3.54
CA VAL A 111 -12.84 -19.86 -4.57
C VAL A 111 -11.48 -20.13 -5.25
N GLY A 112 -10.57 -19.17 -5.23
CA GLY A 112 -9.27 -19.27 -5.89
C GLY A 112 -8.27 -20.17 -5.19
N VAL A 113 -8.56 -20.72 -4.01
CA VAL A 113 -7.66 -21.66 -3.30
C VAL A 113 -7.98 -23.13 -3.56
N ASP A 114 -9.06 -23.43 -4.29
CA ASP A 114 -9.44 -24.81 -4.62
C ASP A 114 -8.32 -25.55 -5.37
N GLY A 115 -7.99 -26.76 -4.91
CA GLY A 115 -6.90 -27.59 -5.44
C GLY A 115 -5.49 -27.17 -5.03
N LYS A 116 -5.34 -26.21 -4.12
CA LYS A 116 -4.03 -25.62 -3.75
C LYS A 116 -3.71 -25.82 -2.27
N SER A 117 -2.48 -25.47 -1.90
CA SER A 117 -2.02 -25.49 -0.51
C SER A 117 -1.63 -24.06 -0.08
N LEU A 118 -1.97 -23.69 1.15
CA LEU A 118 -1.67 -22.39 1.74
C LEU A 118 -0.68 -22.56 2.89
N ILE A 119 0.27 -21.64 3.00
CA ILE A 119 1.14 -21.50 4.17
C ILE A 119 0.92 -20.10 4.74
N THR A 120 0.46 -20.04 5.98
CA THR A 120 0.40 -18.83 6.81
C THR A 120 1.61 -18.76 7.73
N VAL A 121 1.77 -17.67 8.49
CA VAL A 121 2.94 -17.49 9.38
C VAL A 121 3.03 -18.58 10.47
N GLU A 122 1.88 -19.06 10.93
CA GLU A 122 1.72 -20.19 11.86
C GLU A 122 2.09 -21.55 11.24
N GLY A 123 2.15 -21.62 9.90
CA GLY A 123 2.57 -22.81 9.16
C GLY A 123 4.08 -22.98 9.05
N LEU A 124 4.85 -21.90 9.26
CA LEU A 124 6.32 -21.91 9.23
C LEU A 124 6.91 -22.30 10.59
N GLY A 125 6.32 -21.83 11.70
CA GLY A 125 6.87 -22.05 13.03
C GLY A 125 6.06 -21.39 14.15
N THR A 126 6.52 -21.63 15.39
CA THR A 126 5.88 -21.16 16.64
C THR A 126 6.93 -20.68 17.64
N VAL A 127 6.56 -19.98 18.71
CA VAL A 127 7.51 -19.49 19.74
C VAL A 127 8.35 -20.61 20.35
N LYS A 128 7.84 -21.85 20.40
CA LYS A 128 8.57 -23.03 20.91
C LYS A 128 9.55 -23.64 19.89
N ARG A 129 9.31 -23.41 18.60
CA ARG A 129 10.13 -23.89 17.48
C ARG A 129 9.89 -22.95 16.29
N PRO A 130 10.55 -21.77 16.25
CA PRO A 130 10.38 -20.82 15.17
C PRO A 130 11.13 -21.32 13.93
N HIS A 131 10.69 -20.90 12.75
CA HIS A 131 11.50 -21.02 11.54
C HIS A 131 12.75 -20.13 11.68
N PRO A 132 13.93 -20.50 11.17
CA PRO A 132 15.15 -19.67 11.21
C PRO A 132 14.94 -18.22 10.78
N LEU A 133 14.17 -17.97 9.71
CA LEU A 133 13.79 -16.61 9.29
C LEU A 133 12.95 -15.85 10.35
N GLN A 134 12.05 -16.53 11.07
CA GLN A 134 11.27 -15.93 12.15
C GLN A 134 12.15 -15.61 13.36
N GLU A 135 13.13 -16.47 13.67
CA GLU A 135 14.11 -16.21 14.72
C GLU A 135 15.05 -15.05 14.35
N ARG A 136 15.60 -15.04 13.13
CA ARG A 136 16.45 -13.98 12.60
C ARG A 136 15.72 -12.64 12.63
N ILE A 137 14.52 -12.51 12.06
CA ILE A 137 13.76 -11.23 12.11
C ILE A 137 13.46 -10.79 13.56
N ALA A 138 13.30 -11.73 14.49
CA ALA A 138 13.07 -11.42 15.90
C ALA A 138 14.33 -10.99 16.69
N LYS A 139 15.48 -11.66 16.46
CA LYS A 139 16.77 -11.37 17.11
C LYS A 139 17.49 -10.17 16.46
N MET A 140 17.45 -10.09 15.13
CA MET A 140 18.26 -9.18 14.31
C MET A 140 17.65 -7.78 14.16
N GLN A 141 17.17 -7.24 15.28
CA GLN A 141 17.08 -5.79 15.39
C GLN A 141 18.49 -5.15 15.47
N ASN A 142 19.60 -5.93 15.56
CA ASN A 142 21.00 -5.46 15.62
C ASN A 142 22.13 -6.50 15.21
N SER A 143 22.30 -6.98 13.95
CA SER A 143 23.50 -7.80 13.53
C SER A 143 23.67 -8.12 12.01
N TYR A 144 24.85 -8.63 11.56
CA TYR A 144 25.23 -8.97 10.14
C TYR A 144 26.26 -10.16 10.01
N ARG A 145 26.31 -10.94 8.88
CA ARG A 145 27.41 -11.83 8.34
C ARG A 145 27.03 -12.65 7.04
N ASP A 146 27.97 -13.32 6.32
CA ASP A 146 27.90 -13.57 4.82
C ASP A 146 28.52 -14.87 4.11
N GLY A 147 27.94 -15.37 2.96
CA GLY A 147 28.46 -16.14 1.76
C GLY A 147 28.29 -17.71 1.60
N LYS A 148 27.76 -18.43 0.54
CA LYS A 148 26.97 -18.20 -0.74
C LYS A 148 25.94 -19.34 -1.21
N PHE A 149 24.69 -19.04 -1.68
CA PHE A 149 23.74 -19.75 -2.65
C PHE A 149 23.29 -18.70 -3.73
N HIS A 150 22.31 -19.05 -4.59
CA HIS A 150 21.70 -18.29 -5.71
C HIS A 150 20.66 -17.19 -5.38
N LEU A 151 20.16 -17.05 -4.15
CA LEU A 151 19.34 -15.86 -3.80
C LEU A 151 20.27 -14.75 -3.31
N THR A 152 19.98 -13.50 -3.66
CA THR A 152 20.82 -12.33 -3.39
C THR A 152 20.09 -11.23 -2.63
N ASN A 153 20.85 -10.41 -1.90
CA ASN A 153 20.31 -9.23 -1.22
C ASN A 153 19.69 -8.24 -2.22
N SER A 154 20.26 -8.16 -3.44
CA SER A 154 19.74 -7.33 -4.53
C SER A 154 18.37 -7.83 -5.00
N GLU A 155 18.11 -9.14 -5.03
CA GLU A 155 16.77 -9.64 -5.37
C GLU A 155 15.71 -9.26 -4.35
N VAL A 156 16.02 -9.37 -3.05
CA VAL A 156 15.06 -9.03 -1.99
C VAL A 156 14.83 -7.52 -1.87
N GLU A 157 15.88 -6.71 -1.94
CA GLU A 157 15.81 -5.26 -1.72
C GLU A 157 15.56 -4.44 -3.01
N LEU A 158 16.02 -4.91 -4.17
CA LEU A 158 16.01 -4.15 -5.44
C LEU A 158 15.25 -4.85 -6.59
N GLN A 159 15.01 -6.18 -6.54
CA GLN A 159 14.11 -6.89 -7.45
C GLN A 159 12.73 -7.25 -6.86
N GLY A 160 12.46 -6.82 -5.62
CA GLY A 160 11.12 -6.45 -5.20
C GLY A 160 10.32 -7.47 -4.40
N HIS A 161 10.99 -8.37 -3.67
CA HIS A 161 10.29 -9.31 -2.78
C HIS A 161 9.66 -8.62 -1.55
N LEU A 162 10.03 -7.36 -1.27
CA LEU A 162 9.49 -6.55 -0.17
C LEU A 162 8.77 -5.26 -0.62
N ASP A 163 8.66 -4.98 -1.93
CA ASP A 163 8.03 -3.75 -2.44
C ASP A 163 6.57 -3.59 -1.98
N GLY A 164 5.84 -4.71 -1.84
CA GLY A 164 4.46 -4.75 -1.40
C GLY A 164 4.26 -4.73 0.12
N ASN A 165 5.31 -4.48 0.92
CA ASN A 165 5.28 -4.58 2.38
C ASN A 165 5.55 -3.23 3.04
N LEU A 166 4.58 -2.74 3.83
CA LEU A 166 4.72 -1.50 4.59
C LEU A 166 5.12 -1.77 6.04
N CYS A 167 6.17 -1.09 6.52
CA CYS A 167 6.53 -1.06 7.93
C CYS A 167 6.68 0.38 8.42
N ARG A 168 5.86 0.77 9.40
CA ARG A 168 5.87 2.13 9.97
C ARG A 168 6.87 2.30 11.13
N CYS A 169 7.37 1.20 11.71
CA CYS A 169 8.17 1.22 12.94
C CYS A 169 9.69 1.22 12.73
N THR A 170 10.21 0.41 11.80
CA THR A 170 11.63 -0.03 11.82
C THR A 170 12.56 0.74 10.91
N GLY A 171 12.04 1.56 9.98
CA GLY A 171 12.83 2.12 8.89
C GLY A 171 13.42 1.07 7.93
N TYR A 172 12.84 -0.14 7.89
CA TYR A 172 13.23 -1.31 7.08
C TYR A 172 14.61 -1.92 7.33
N LYS A 173 15.64 -1.13 7.66
CA LYS A 173 17.03 -1.55 7.86
C LYS A 173 17.21 -2.93 8.56
N PRO A 174 16.71 -3.17 9.79
CA PRO A 174 16.89 -4.46 10.47
C PRO A 174 16.14 -5.64 9.78
N ILE A 175 15.12 -5.36 8.96
CA ILE A 175 14.43 -6.37 8.15
C ILE A 175 15.31 -6.77 6.96
N PHE A 176 15.94 -5.79 6.29
CA PHE A 176 16.94 -6.08 5.25
C PHE A 176 18.18 -6.77 5.82
N GLU A 177 18.57 -6.50 7.08
CA GLU A 177 19.68 -7.20 7.77
C GLU A 177 19.34 -8.65 8.11
N ALA A 178 18.14 -8.91 8.64
CA ALA A 178 17.65 -10.27 8.88
C ALA A 178 17.48 -11.07 7.58
N ALA A 179 16.93 -10.44 6.55
CA ALA A 179 16.83 -11.03 5.22
C ALA A 179 18.22 -11.26 4.60
N ARG A 180 19.15 -10.30 4.74
CA ARG A 180 20.55 -10.45 4.33
C ARG A 180 21.14 -11.68 4.97
N THR A 181 21.19 -11.83 6.29
CA THR A 181 21.90 -12.98 6.87
C THR A 181 21.16 -14.31 6.69
N PHE A 182 19.83 -14.31 6.56
CA PHE A 182 19.14 -15.53 6.13
C PHE A 182 19.53 -15.90 4.69
N ILE A 183 19.61 -14.91 3.80
CA ILE A 183 20.18 -15.10 2.48
C ILE A 183 21.63 -15.55 2.61
N THR A 184 22.45 -14.90 3.44
CA THR A 184 23.91 -14.95 3.40
C THR A 184 24.57 -15.87 4.43
N GLU A 185 23.83 -16.65 5.21
CA GLU A 185 24.39 -17.66 6.14
C GLU A 185 23.63 -18.99 6.06
N ASP A 186 22.31 -18.93 5.91
CA ASP A 186 21.38 -20.08 5.92
C ASP A 186 21.12 -20.57 4.49
N LEU A 187 20.61 -19.69 3.64
CA LEU A 187 20.75 -19.81 2.18
C LEU A 187 22.16 -19.43 1.74
N ASN A 188 23.09 -19.13 2.64
CA ASN A 188 24.50 -18.82 2.36
C ASN A 188 24.77 -17.57 1.44
N GLY A 189 24.01 -17.27 0.38
CA GLY A 189 23.82 -15.99 -0.35
C GLY A 189 25.00 -15.25 -1.00
N THR A 190 24.89 -14.90 -2.29
CA THR A 190 25.79 -13.88 -2.87
C THR A 190 25.29 -12.46 -2.56
N ILE A 191 26.21 -11.60 -2.12
CA ILE A 191 26.00 -10.15 -2.11
C ILE A 191 26.41 -9.63 -3.48
N ALA A 192 25.54 -8.87 -4.13
CA ALA A 192 25.89 -8.16 -5.36
C ALA A 192 26.68 -6.89 -5.00
N GLU A 193 27.93 -6.80 -5.46
CA GLU A 193 28.64 -5.53 -5.50
C GLU A 193 28.09 -4.71 -6.68
N ILE A 194 27.28 -3.70 -6.39
CA ILE A 194 26.80 -2.77 -7.41
C ILE A 194 27.89 -1.73 -7.67
N ASN A 195 28.86 -2.11 -8.49
CA ASN A 195 29.62 -1.12 -9.25
C ASN A 195 28.64 -0.37 -10.17
N GLY A 196 28.78 0.95 -10.28
CA GLY A 196 27.83 1.83 -10.96
C GLY A 196 27.88 1.77 -12.49
N LYS A 197 27.78 0.56 -13.07
CA LYS A 197 27.60 0.32 -14.50
C LYS A 197 26.55 -0.78 -14.74
N GLU A 198 26.06 -0.83 -15.96
CA GLU A 198 24.83 -1.53 -16.34
C GLU A 198 24.85 -3.04 -16.06
N ILE A 199 23.67 -3.61 -15.79
CA ILE A 199 23.45 -5.05 -15.85
C ILE A 199 23.30 -5.45 -17.33
N THR A 200 24.42 -5.53 -18.04
CA THR A 200 24.48 -6.25 -19.32
C THR A 200 24.57 -7.76 -19.05
N PRO A 201 23.90 -8.61 -19.84
CA PRO A 201 24.01 -10.06 -19.67
C PRO A 201 25.35 -10.55 -20.23
N GLU A 202 26.34 -10.72 -19.34
CA GLU A 202 27.67 -11.23 -19.71
C GLU A 202 27.60 -12.64 -20.32
N LYS A 203 28.41 -12.86 -21.35
CA LYS A 203 28.70 -14.21 -21.86
C LYS A 203 29.84 -14.81 -21.02
N PRO A 204 29.82 -16.11 -20.72
CA PRO A 204 30.92 -16.74 -20.00
C PRO A 204 32.16 -16.86 -20.91
N THR A 205 33.30 -16.37 -20.43
CA THR A 205 34.63 -16.66 -20.96
C THR A 205 35.57 -17.03 -19.81
N GLU A 206 36.48 -17.95 -20.06
CA GLU A 206 37.58 -18.28 -19.14
C GLU A 206 38.69 -17.22 -19.24
N ASP A 207 39.64 -17.27 -18.29
CA ASP A 207 40.81 -16.39 -18.16
C ASP A 207 40.56 -14.88 -17.94
N ASP A 208 40.46 -14.49 -16.67
CA ASP A 208 40.90 -13.14 -16.25
C ASP A 208 41.58 -13.19 -14.86
N TYR A 209 42.89 -13.47 -14.85
CA TYR A 209 43.73 -13.49 -13.64
C TYR A 209 44.79 -12.39 -13.67
N ALA A 210 44.60 -11.41 -12.79
CA ALA A 210 45.55 -10.37 -12.35
C ALA A 210 46.06 -9.35 -13.40
N THR A 211 45.75 -8.06 -13.19
CA THR A 211 46.73 -7.07 -12.67
C THR A 211 46.16 -5.65 -12.42
N VAL A 212 45.48 -5.41 -11.28
CA VAL A 212 45.36 -4.04 -10.70
C VAL A 212 45.39 -4.09 -9.16
N ALA A 213 46.51 -3.70 -8.53
CA ALA A 213 46.61 -3.58 -7.06
C ALA A 213 47.79 -2.71 -6.56
N ARG A 214 48.21 -1.68 -7.31
CA ARG A 214 49.12 -0.63 -6.82
C ARG A 214 48.67 0.74 -7.30
N GLU A 215 48.97 1.75 -6.50
CA GLU A 215 48.78 3.19 -6.78
C GLU A 215 47.34 3.71 -6.94
N ALA A 216 46.61 3.79 -5.82
CA ALA A 216 45.72 4.94 -5.51
C ALA A 216 45.23 4.87 -4.05
N ASN A 217 45.97 5.44 -3.08
CA ASN A 217 45.47 5.54 -1.70
C ASN A 217 46.06 6.74 -0.93
N LYS A 218 45.32 7.86 -0.93
CA LYS A 218 45.32 8.97 0.05
C LYS A 218 44.54 10.18 -0.51
N THR A 219 43.31 10.39 -0.01
CA THR A 219 42.86 11.60 0.72
C THR A 219 41.33 11.53 0.85
N GLY A 220 40.82 11.37 2.08
CA GLY A 220 39.39 11.46 2.33
C GLY A 220 38.93 12.91 2.39
N SER A 221 37.89 13.25 1.62
CA SER A 221 37.15 14.51 1.74
C SER A 221 35.67 14.21 1.63
N CYS A 222 34.84 14.76 2.52
CA CYS A 222 33.40 14.51 2.51
C CYS A 222 32.72 15.41 1.47
N GLY A 223 32.21 14.81 0.40
CA GLY A 223 31.66 15.53 -0.77
C GLY A 223 30.39 16.33 -0.48
N ARG A 224 30.55 17.55 0.04
CA ARG A 224 29.54 18.62 0.04
C ARG A 224 30.18 19.97 -0.28
N PRO A 225 29.62 20.77 -1.20
CA PRO A 225 29.97 22.19 -1.30
C PRO A 225 29.58 22.91 0.00
N GLY A 226 30.52 23.61 0.64
CA GLY A 226 30.29 24.37 1.87
C GLY A 226 30.69 23.65 3.17
N GLY A 227 31.98 23.34 3.34
CA GLY A 227 32.52 22.79 4.59
C GLY A 227 32.73 23.84 5.68
N CYS A 228 32.31 23.56 6.91
CA CYS A 228 32.46 24.47 8.06
C CYS A 228 33.65 24.16 9.00
N CYS A 229 34.42 23.10 8.73
CA CYS A 229 35.55 22.71 9.58
C CYS A 229 36.83 23.47 9.19
N ARG A 230 37.22 24.44 10.02
CA ARG A 230 38.54 25.11 9.94
C ARG A 230 39.45 24.62 11.07
N ASP A 231 40.09 23.48 10.85
CA ASP A 231 41.24 23.07 11.64
C ASP A 231 42.52 23.46 10.89
N ASN A 232 43.32 24.36 11.47
CA ASN A 232 44.61 24.80 10.92
C ASN A 232 45.72 24.46 11.94
N PRO A 233 46.59 23.48 11.68
CA PRO A 233 47.41 22.83 12.71
C PRO A 233 48.69 23.59 13.13
N ASP A 234 48.75 24.92 12.89
CA ASP A 234 49.93 25.75 13.18
C ASP A 234 49.56 27.05 13.92
N SER A 235 49.49 26.98 15.25
CA SER A 235 49.72 28.13 16.15
C SER A 235 50.12 27.66 17.54
N LYS A 236 51.14 28.28 18.15
CA LYS A 236 51.67 27.90 19.48
C LYS A 236 51.36 28.96 20.54
N GLY A 237 50.54 28.56 21.53
CA GLY A 237 50.65 28.90 22.96
C GLY A 237 50.54 30.37 23.42
N CYS A 238 49.84 30.56 24.56
CA CYS A 238 50.42 31.27 25.72
C CYS A 238 49.66 30.88 27.00
N ASP A 239 50.33 30.94 28.15
CA ASP A 239 49.76 30.70 29.49
C ASP A 239 49.19 31.98 30.12
N SER A 240 48.28 31.84 31.08
CA SER A 240 48.25 32.66 32.31
C SER A 240 47.31 32.06 33.37
N THR A 241 47.56 32.34 34.65
CA THR A 241 46.91 31.69 35.80
C THR A 241 46.44 32.70 36.88
N GLY A 242 45.42 32.32 37.66
CA GLY A 242 44.98 33.02 38.88
C GLY A 242 43.87 34.08 38.69
N VAL A 243 43.18 34.59 39.73
CA VAL A 243 43.22 34.30 41.19
C VAL A 243 41.82 34.49 41.82
N ASP A 244 41.52 33.62 42.80
CA ASP A 244 40.52 33.53 43.90
C ASP A 244 39.29 34.45 44.20
N GLU A 245 38.44 33.84 45.05
CA GLU A 245 37.50 34.35 46.08
C GLU A 245 36.32 35.30 45.74
N SER A 246 35.09 34.78 45.85
CA SER A 246 34.24 34.94 47.07
C SER A 246 32.89 34.20 46.97
N ASN A 247 32.30 33.85 48.11
CA ASN A 247 31.05 33.05 48.26
C ASN A 247 30.24 33.63 49.45
N PRO A 248 28.89 33.60 49.46
CA PRO A 248 28.23 32.44 50.08
C PRO A 248 26.80 32.07 49.55
N LYS A 249 26.54 30.76 49.51
CA LYS A 249 25.23 30.07 49.63
C LYS A 249 24.22 30.17 48.46
N GLU A 250 24.01 29.04 47.79
CA GLU A 250 22.71 28.34 47.91
C GLU A 250 22.90 26.81 47.82
N MET A 251 21.84 26.01 47.87
CA MET A 251 21.87 24.60 48.27
C MET A 251 21.63 23.62 47.10
N GLU A 252 22.70 23.25 46.38
CA GLU A 252 22.61 22.36 45.20
C GLU A 252 22.76 20.85 45.51
N THR A 253 22.16 20.04 44.63
CA THR A 253 22.26 18.58 44.62
C THR A 253 23.52 18.12 43.85
N PRO A 254 24.11 16.94 44.18
CA PRO A 254 25.37 16.51 43.60
C PRO A 254 25.21 15.97 42.17
N ILE A 255 25.20 16.86 41.17
CA ILE A 255 25.28 16.55 39.73
C ILE A 255 26.59 17.09 39.11
N THR A 256 27.66 17.10 39.91
CA THR A 256 29.01 17.58 39.52
C THR A 256 30.12 16.59 39.89
N ALA A 257 29.83 15.28 39.80
CA ALA A 257 30.90 14.31 39.61
C ALA A 257 31.56 14.58 38.24
N PRO A 258 32.86 14.89 38.16
CA PRO A 258 33.50 15.12 36.86
C PRO A 258 33.43 13.83 36.04
N ARG A 259 33.12 13.94 34.74
CA ARG A 259 33.43 12.85 33.81
C ARG A 259 34.93 12.54 33.96
N PRO A 260 35.33 11.27 34.14
CA PRO A 260 36.71 10.89 33.94
C PRO A 260 37.17 11.39 32.57
N GLN A 261 38.41 11.88 32.47
CA GLN A 261 39.00 12.15 31.16
C GLN A 261 39.16 10.81 30.45
N GLU A 262 38.21 10.49 29.58
CA GLU A 262 38.30 9.36 28.66
C GLU A 262 39.45 9.67 27.68
N THR A 263 40.66 9.23 28.05
CA THR A 263 41.79 9.17 27.12
C THR A 263 41.33 8.48 25.84
N PRO A 264 41.59 9.03 24.64
CA PRO A 264 41.10 8.46 23.39
C PRO A 264 41.72 7.07 23.20
N SER A 265 40.98 6.05 23.59
CA SER A 265 41.37 4.66 23.40
C SER A 265 41.47 4.40 21.90
N THR A 266 42.58 3.79 21.49
CA THR A 266 42.78 3.28 20.12
C THR A 266 41.52 2.54 19.66
N PRO A 267 41.04 2.74 18.42
CA PRO A 267 39.94 1.92 17.89
C PRO A 267 40.28 0.44 18.07
N PRO A 268 39.36 -0.39 18.61
CA PRO A 268 39.67 -1.80 18.88
C PRO A 268 40.03 -2.50 17.57
N GLU A 269 41.20 -3.15 17.53
CA GLU A 269 41.76 -3.80 16.33
C GLU A 269 40.96 -5.02 15.84
N SER A 270 39.86 -5.35 16.52
CA SER A 270 38.85 -6.28 16.05
C SER A 270 37.46 -5.72 16.35
N PRO A 271 36.46 -5.92 15.46
CA PRO A 271 35.08 -5.59 15.78
C PRO A 271 34.62 -6.47 16.95
N ASP A 272 34.12 -5.82 18.02
CA ASP A 272 33.54 -6.49 19.20
C ASP A 272 32.61 -7.63 18.75
N LYS A 273 32.77 -8.81 19.38
CA LYS A 273 31.86 -9.94 19.15
C LYS A 273 30.42 -9.49 19.37
N PRO A 274 29.46 -9.90 18.53
CA PRO A 274 28.07 -9.49 18.69
C PRO A 274 27.58 -9.82 20.10
N ALA A 275 26.75 -8.94 20.67
CA ALA A 275 26.28 -9.06 22.06
C ALA A 275 25.46 -10.34 22.32
N PHE A 276 25.08 -11.05 21.26
CA PHE A 276 24.53 -12.40 21.30
C PHE A 276 25.64 -13.43 21.08
N GLY A 277 25.97 -14.17 22.14
CA GLY A 277 26.82 -15.37 22.06
C GLY A 277 26.08 -16.60 21.52
N GLU A 278 24.89 -16.43 20.95
CA GLU A 278 24.07 -17.48 20.33
C GLU A 278 24.20 -17.41 18.81
N THR A 279 24.54 -18.53 18.18
CA THR A 279 24.31 -18.74 16.76
C THR A 279 22.80 -18.75 16.48
N PHE A 280 22.37 -18.28 15.31
CA PHE A 280 21.00 -18.49 14.84
C PHE A 280 20.70 -19.98 14.67
N LEU A 281 19.42 -20.33 14.70
CA LEU A 281 18.95 -21.65 14.26
C LEU A 281 19.38 -21.86 12.80
N PRO A 282 20.09 -22.96 12.46
CA PRO A 282 20.50 -23.23 11.08
C PRO A 282 19.28 -23.60 10.23
N TYR A 283 19.28 -23.16 8.97
CA TYR A 283 18.25 -23.54 8.00
C TYR A 283 18.51 -24.89 7.33
N ASP A 284 17.47 -25.72 7.29
CA ASP A 284 17.44 -26.98 6.56
C ASP A 284 16.22 -26.99 5.61
N PRO A 285 16.43 -26.85 4.29
CA PRO A 285 15.35 -26.88 3.30
C PRO A 285 14.49 -28.15 3.31
N SER A 286 14.97 -29.25 3.89
CA SER A 286 14.20 -30.50 4.01
C SER A 286 13.13 -30.46 5.10
N THR A 287 13.17 -29.46 5.99
CA THR A 287 12.21 -29.27 7.08
C THR A 287 11.00 -28.41 6.71
N GLU A 288 10.99 -27.81 5.51
CA GLU A 288 9.90 -26.96 5.01
C GLU A 288 8.58 -27.72 4.81
N PRO A 289 7.40 -27.08 4.93
CA PRO A 289 6.10 -27.73 4.75
C PRO A 289 5.94 -28.35 3.35
N ILE A 290 5.96 -29.69 3.31
CA ILE A 290 5.83 -30.46 2.07
C ILE A 290 4.56 -30.11 1.31
N PHE A 291 4.65 -30.03 -0.02
CA PHE A 291 3.47 -29.90 -0.87
C PHE A 291 2.58 -31.15 -0.69
N PRO A 292 1.30 -31.01 -0.27
CA PRO A 292 0.46 -32.15 0.08
C PRO A 292 0.35 -33.18 -1.06
N PRO A 293 0.79 -34.44 -0.87
CA PRO A 293 0.88 -35.42 -1.96
C PRO A 293 -0.46 -35.70 -2.68
N ALA A 294 -1.59 -35.53 -1.98
CA ALA A 294 -2.92 -35.65 -2.58
C ALA A 294 -3.19 -34.61 -3.68
N LEU A 295 -2.65 -33.39 -3.56
CA LEU A 295 -2.85 -32.33 -4.56
C LEU A 295 -2.15 -32.62 -5.89
N ARG A 296 -1.15 -33.51 -5.92
CA ARG A 296 -0.55 -34.02 -7.17
C ARG A 296 -1.51 -34.90 -7.99
N LYS A 297 -2.66 -35.30 -7.42
CA LYS A 297 -3.74 -36.04 -8.06
C LYS A 297 -5.07 -35.27 -7.99
N TYR A 298 -5.02 -33.95 -7.81
CA TYR A 298 -6.24 -33.14 -7.78
C TYR A 298 -6.73 -32.85 -9.20
N GLU A 299 -7.95 -33.27 -9.50
CA GLU A 299 -8.64 -32.95 -10.75
C GLU A 299 -9.58 -31.75 -10.51
N PRO A 300 -9.31 -30.56 -11.09
CA PRO A 300 -10.15 -29.39 -10.95
C PRO A 300 -11.59 -29.69 -11.38
N GLN A 301 -12.56 -29.29 -10.55
CA GLN A 301 -13.98 -29.43 -10.84
C GLN A 301 -14.65 -28.06 -11.00
N PRO A 302 -15.68 -27.93 -11.85
CA PRO A 302 -16.45 -26.69 -11.95
C PRO A 302 -17.24 -26.44 -10.66
N ILE A 303 -16.97 -25.32 -9.98
CA ILE A 303 -17.60 -24.95 -8.70
C ILE A 303 -18.60 -23.80 -8.92
N CYS A 304 -19.77 -23.88 -8.29
CA CYS A 304 -20.71 -22.76 -8.12
C CYS A 304 -21.22 -22.69 -6.69
N TYR A 305 -21.22 -21.49 -6.09
CA TYR A 305 -21.80 -21.24 -4.77
C TYR A 305 -22.27 -19.79 -4.63
N GLY A 306 -23.14 -19.52 -3.65
CA GLY A 306 -23.69 -18.20 -3.37
C GLY A 306 -25.21 -18.19 -3.29
N ASP A 307 -25.81 -17.03 -3.55
CA ASP A 307 -27.24 -16.73 -3.47
C ASP A 307 -27.71 -15.85 -4.66
N ASP A 308 -29.00 -15.52 -4.75
CA ASP A 308 -29.58 -14.69 -5.82
C ASP A 308 -29.06 -13.23 -5.87
N ARG A 309 -28.37 -12.78 -4.80
CA ARG A 309 -27.72 -11.48 -4.71
C ARG A 309 -26.25 -11.58 -5.17
N ARG A 310 -25.55 -12.68 -4.90
CA ARG A 310 -24.17 -12.93 -5.33
C ARG A 310 -23.84 -14.42 -5.54
N LEU A 311 -23.60 -14.79 -6.80
CA LEU A 311 -23.02 -16.08 -7.20
C LEU A 311 -21.52 -15.97 -7.54
N TRP A 312 -20.77 -17.01 -7.20
CA TRP A 312 -19.41 -17.26 -7.66
C TRP A 312 -19.33 -18.54 -8.48
N PHE A 313 -18.71 -18.46 -9.66
CA PHE A 313 -18.37 -19.60 -10.50
C PHE A 313 -16.84 -19.75 -10.62
N ARG A 314 -16.37 -20.99 -10.74
CA ARG A 314 -15.01 -21.33 -11.18
C ARG A 314 -15.09 -22.38 -12.31
N PRO A 315 -15.07 -21.96 -13.58
CA PRO A 315 -14.84 -22.88 -14.72
C PRO A 315 -13.45 -23.53 -14.63
N THR A 316 -13.28 -24.66 -15.32
CA THR A 316 -12.00 -25.40 -15.40
C THR A 316 -11.33 -25.32 -16.78
N ASN A 317 -12.01 -24.75 -17.77
CA ASN A 317 -11.54 -24.55 -19.14
C ASN A 317 -12.18 -23.30 -19.76
N LEU A 318 -11.67 -22.86 -20.91
CA LEU A 318 -12.13 -21.66 -21.61
C LEU A 318 -13.56 -21.79 -22.14
N GLN A 319 -13.97 -22.97 -22.62
CA GLN A 319 -15.32 -23.14 -23.15
C GLN A 319 -16.38 -22.89 -22.08
N GLN A 320 -16.19 -23.42 -20.86
CA GLN A 320 -17.09 -23.17 -19.73
C GLN A 320 -17.17 -21.68 -19.32
N LEU A 321 -16.12 -20.89 -19.57
CA LEU A 321 -16.14 -19.45 -19.36
C LEU A 321 -16.92 -18.72 -20.47
N ILE A 322 -16.74 -19.14 -21.73
CA ILE A 322 -17.51 -18.62 -22.88
C ILE A 322 -19.00 -18.96 -22.73
N ASP A 323 -19.34 -20.19 -22.32
CA ASP A 323 -20.73 -20.62 -22.07
C ASP A 323 -21.40 -19.79 -20.95
N LEU A 324 -20.67 -19.52 -19.85
CA LEU A 324 -21.14 -18.62 -18.80
C LEU A 324 -21.37 -17.20 -19.32
N LYS A 325 -20.45 -16.68 -20.13
CA LYS A 325 -20.52 -15.31 -20.68
C LYS A 325 -21.60 -15.14 -21.74
N GLY A 326 -21.92 -16.18 -22.50
CA GLY A 326 -23.05 -16.20 -23.44
C GLY A 326 -24.41 -16.23 -22.74
N VAL A 327 -24.54 -16.98 -21.64
CA VAL A 327 -25.80 -17.06 -20.86
C VAL A 327 -26.00 -15.85 -19.93
N TYR A 328 -24.92 -15.26 -19.42
CA TYR A 328 -24.98 -14.08 -18.55
C TYR A 328 -23.85 -13.08 -18.87
N PRO A 329 -24.00 -12.22 -19.90
CA PRO A 329 -22.98 -11.27 -20.33
C PRO A 329 -22.51 -10.30 -19.24
N GLU A 330 -23.37 -9.95 -18.28
CA GLU A 330 -23.01 -9.14 -17.10
C GLU A 330 -21.99 -9.80 -16.14
N ALA A 331 -21.67 -11.09 -16.31
CA ALA A 331 -20.74 -11.81 -15.44
C ALA A 331 -19.35 -11.15 -15.40
N LYS A 332 -18.94 -10.72 -14.20
CA LYS A 332 -17.64 -10.09 -13.96
C LYS A 332 -16.56 -11.15 -13.88
N ILE A 333 -15.70 -11.19 -14.89
CA ILE A 333 -14.52 -12.06 -14.92
C ILE A 333 -13.50 -11.56 -13.88
N VAL A 334 -12.95 -12.48 -13.09
CA VAL A 334 -11.98 -12.23 -12.03
C VAL A 334 -10.74 -13.07 -12.27
N GLY A 335 -9.64 -12.40 -12.65
CA GLY A 335 -8.27 -12.93 -12.57
C GLY A 335 -7.75 -12.81 -11.14
N GLY A 336 -6.65 -12.08 -10.94
CA GLY A 336 -6.08 -11.84 -9.60
C GLY A 336 -6.84 -10.93 -8.63
N ALA A 337 -8.08 -10.54 -8.95
CA ALA A 337 -8.97 -9.68 -8.14
C ALA A 337 -8.45 -8.30 -7.69
N SER A 338 -7.24 -7.89 -8.10
CA SER A 338 -6.53 -6.69 -7.62
C SER A 338 -7.21 -5.37 -7.94
N GLU A 339 -8.07 -5.31 -8.97
CA GLU A 339 -9.00 -4.20 -9.20
C GLU A 339 -10.41 -4.55 -8.69
N THR A 340 -10.93 -5.75 -8.99
CA THR A 340 -12.36 -6.06 -8.77
C THR A 340 -12.77 -6.00 -7.30
N GLN A 341 -11.92 -6.40 -6.36
CA GLN A 341 -12.22 -6.27 -4.93
C GLN A 341 -12.01 -4.84 -4.40
N ILE A 342 -11.27 -3.97 -5.10
CA ILE A 342 -11.27 -2.52 -4.85
C ILE A 342 -12.60 -1.92 -5.29
N GLU A 343 -13.14 -2.36 -6.43
CA GLU A 343 -14.46 -1.94 -6.91
C GLU A 343 -15.57 -2.37 -5.95
N VAL A 344 -15.52 -3.60 -5.41
CA VAL A 344 -16.47 -4.10 -4.40
C VAL A 344 -16.31 -3.36 -3.06
N ARG A 345 -15.10 -3.31 -2.48
CA ARG A 345 -14.87 -2.80 -1.12
C ARG A 345 -15.05 -1.28 -1.00
N PHE A 346 -14.42 -0.51 -1.90
CA PHE A 346 -14.32 0.95 -1.78
C PHE A 346 -15.26 1.69 -2.75
N LYS A 347 -15.53 1.14 -3.94
CA LYS A 347 -16.53 1.72 -4.88
C LYS A 347 -17.93 1.12 -4.74
N LYS A 348 -18.14 0.24 -3.76
CA LYS A 348 -19.41 -0.43 -3.42
C LYS A 348 -20.12 -1.11 -4.61
N ARG A 349 -19.36 -1.60 -5.59
CA ARG A 349 -19.90 -2.28 -6.79
C ARG A 349 -20.38 -3.70 -6.45
N ALA A 350 -21.69 -3.94 -6.58
CA ALA A 350 -22.27 -5.27 -6.45
C ALA A 350 -22.18 -6.04 -7.78
N TYR A 351 -21.35 -7.10 -7.84
CA TYR A 351 -21.31 -8.02 -8.97
C TYR A 351 -22.15 -9.26 -8.66
N ARG A 352 -23.36 -9.35 -9.23
CA ARG A 352 -24.30 -10.45 -8.99
C ARG A 352 -23.75 -11.81 -9.41
N VAL A 353 -22.92 -11.85 -10.45
CA VAL A 353 -22.18 -13.05 -10.89
C VAL A 353 -20.70 -12.69 -11.03
N SER A 354 -19.86 -13.41 -10.29
CA SER A 354 -18.40 -13.30 -10.34
C SER A 354 -17.81 -14.63 -10.84
N VAL A 355 -16.88 -14.59 -11.81
CA VAL A 355 -16.31 -15.80 -12.42
C VAL A 355 -14.79 -15.81 -12.25
N PHE A 356 -14.27 -16.73 -11.45
CA PHE A 356 -12.84 -16.88 -11.23
C PHE A 356 -12.19 -17.65 -12.39
N ALA A 357 -11.48 -16.90 -13.24
CA ALA A 357 -10.89 -17.42 -14.48
C ALA A 357 -9.38 -17.72 -14.37
N ALA A 358 -8.74 -17.40 -13.24
CA ALA A 358 -7.28 -17.42 -13.14
C ALA A 358 -6.65 -18.82 -13.26
N ASP A 359 -7.43 -19.89 -13.06
CA ASP A 359 -6.96 -21.29 -13.14
C ASP A 359 -7.18 -21.92 -14.53
N ILE A 360 -7.79 -21.22 -15.48
CA ILE A 360 -8.02 -21.74 -16.84
C ILE A 360 -6.68 -21.88 -17.57
N SER A 361 -6.32 -23.12 -17.94
CA SER A 361 -5.00 -23.44 -18.49
C SER A 361 -4.71 -22.66 -19.78
N GLU A 362 -5.73 -22.50 -20.62
CA GLU A 362 -5.70 -21.90 -21.95
C GLU A 362 -5.51 -20.37 -21.91
N LEU A 363 -5.79 -19.73 -20.76
CA LEU A 363 -5.53 -18.29 -20.56
C LEU A 363 -4.15 -18.03 -19.91
N ASN A 364 -3.46 -19.07 -19.46
CA ASN A 364 -2.20 -18.99 -18.71
C ASN A 364 -1.02 -19.69 -19.42
N SER A 365 -1.27 -20.40 -20.52
CA SER A 365 -0.29 -21.23 -21.23
C SER A 365 -0.13 -20.77 -22.68
N PHE A 366 1.09 -20.81 -23.20
CA PHE A 366 1.34 -20.54 -24.62
C PHE A 366 0.95 -21.75 -25.47
N THR A 367 0.26 -21.53 -26.59
CA THR A 367 0.06 -22.56 -27.63
C THR A 367 1.39 -22.99 -28.25
N ILE A 368 2.34 -22.06 -28.36
CA ILE A 368 3.75 -22.31 -28.73
C ILE A 368 4.61 -21.40 -27.85
N ASP A 369 5.41 -21.96 -26.96
CA ASP A 369 6.21 -21.21 -25.97
C ASP A 369 7.47 -20.58 -26.62
N PRO A 370 7.58 -19.24 -26.74
CA PRO A 370 8.74 -18.59 -27.32
C PRO A 370 10.00 -18.73 -26.45
N LEU A 371 9.87 -19.10 -25.17
CA LEU A 371 11.02 -19.36 -24.31
C LEU A 371 11.76 -20.65 -24.71
N GLN A 372 11.05 -21.66 -25.24
CA GLN A 372 11.64 -22.91 -25.74
C GLN A 372 12.15 -22.84 -27.18
N MET A 373 11.75 -21.82 -27.95
CA MET A 373 12.18 -21.66 -29.35
C MET A 373 13.69 -21.42 -29.47
N LYS A 374 14.25 -21.91 -30.59
CA LYS A 374 15.62 -21.66 -31.01
C LYS A 374 15.77 -20.24 -31.55
N GLN A 375 17.00 -19.75 -31.56
CA GLN A 375 17.33 -18.40 -31.99
C GLN A 375 16.80 -18.05 -33.40
N ALA A 376 17.08 -18.89 -34.40
CA ALA A 376 16.63 -18.66 -35.78
C ALA A 376 15.08 -18.72 -35.94
N GLU A 377 14.38 -19.43 -35.06
CA GLU A 377 12.91 -19.46 -35.04
C GLU A 377 12.36 -18.12 -34.51
N LEU A 378 12.95 -17.61 -33.42
CA LEU A 378 12.62 -16.31 -32.82
C LEU A 378 12.93 -15.13 -33.74
N GLU A 379 14.06 -15.17 -34.45
CA GLU A 379 14.43 -14.17 -35.47
C GLU A 379 13.41 -14.10 -36.61
N SER A 380 12.72 -15.20 -36.92
CA SER A 380 11.65 -15.23 -37.94
C SER A 380 10.28 -14.74 -37.46
N LEU A 381 10.03 -14.68 -36.15
CA LEU A 381 8.73 -14.30 -35.59
C LEU A 381 8.38 -12.84 -35.90
N LYS A 382 7.15 -12.59 -36.37
CA LYS A 382 6.61 -11.23 -36.60
C LYS A 382 5.77 -10.69 -35.43
N THR A 383 5.43 -11.55 -34.48
CA THR A 383 4.59 -11.23 -33.31
C THR A 383 4.94 -12.12 -32.12
N ILE A 384 4.70 -11.62 -30.91
CA ILE A 384 4.65 -12.40 -29.67
C ILE A 384 3.21 -12.37 -29.14
N SER A 385 2.62 -13.55 -28.98
CA SER A 385 1.34 -13.73 -28.29
C SER A 385 1.58 -14.02 -26.82
N ILE A 386 1.10 -13.14 -25.94
CA ILE A 386 1.12 -13.34 -24.48
C ILE A 386 -0.27 -13.84 -24.03
N PRO A 387 -0.39 -15.01 -23.37
CA PRO A 387 -1.67 -15.50 -22.84
C PRO A 387 -2.30 -14.48 -21.89
N GLY A 388 -3.59 -14.21 -22.06
CA GLY A 388 -4.25 -13.04 -21.47
C GLY A 388 -4.20 -12.96 -19.95
N ASN A 389 -4.28 -14.11 -19.27
CA ASN A 389 -4.20 -14.21 -17.82
C ASN A 389 -2.79 -14.53 -17.29
N LEU A 390 -1.76 -14.66 -18.13
CA LEU A 390 -0.39 -14.87 -17.66
C LEU A 390 -0.01 -13.79 -16.63
N SER A 391 0.46 -14.23 -15.46
CA SER A 391 0.68 -13.31 -14.34
C SER A 391 1.81 -12.32 -14.62
N LEU A 392 1.69 -11.09 -14.13
CA LEU A 392 2.66 -10.03 -14.45
C LEU A 392 4.10 -10.40 -14.04
N THR A 393 4.30 -11.20 -12.99
CA THR A 393 5.63 -11.75 -12.64
C THR A 393 6.19 -12.64 -13.76
N LYS A 394 5.36 -13.48 -14.40
CA LYS A 394 5.80 -14.33 -15.53
C LYS A 394 5.97 -13.53 -16.81
N VAL A 395 5.21 -12.44 -17.01
CA VAL A 395 5.44 -11.50 -18.11
C VAL A 395 6.77 -10.75 -17.90
N GLU A 396 7.09 -10.33 -16.68
CA GLU A 396 8.37 -9.72 -16.29
C GLU A 396 9.55 -10.68 -16.59
N GLU A 397 9.47 -11.96 -16.17
CA GLU A 397 10.44 -13.02 -16.53
C GLU A 397 10.55 -13.22 -18.05
N MET A 398 9.42 -13.40 -18.74
CA MET A 398 9.38 -13.68 -20.18
C MET A 398 9.97 -12.52 -21.01
N CYS A 399 9.60 -11.28 -20.71
CA CYS A 399 10.14 -10.10 -21.40
C CYS A 399 11.66 -9.99 -21.20
N THR A 400 12.17 -10.28 -20.00
CA THR A 400 13.61 -10.31 -19.71
C THR A 400 14.34 -11.33 -20.59
N ILE A 401 13.84 -12.57 -20.64
CA ILE A 401 14.46 -13.65 -21.41
C ILE A 401 14.38 -13.39 -22.92
N LEU A 402 13.24 -12.89 -23.42
CA LEU A 402 13.08 -12.61 -24.84
C LEU A 402 13.92 -11.41 -25.29
N TYR A 403 14.05 -10.36 -24.48
CA TYR A 403 14.95 -9.24 -24.79
C TYR A 403 16.41 -9.69 -24.87
N ALA A 404 16.86 -10.53 -23.93
CA ALA A 404 18.21 -11.10 -23.96
C ALA A 404 18.50 -12.00 -25.19
N LYS A 405 17.47 -12.58 -25.83
CA LYS A 405 17.60 -13.33 -27.10
C LYS A 405 17.45 -12.45 -28.35
N LEU A 406 16.64 -11.40 -28.32
CA LEU A 406 16.21 -10.64 -29.51
C LEU A 406 16.80 -9.22 -29.64
N GLY A 407 17.49 -8.69 -28.63
CA GLY A 407 18.09 -7.36 -28.70
C GLY A 407 17.06 -6.22 -28.87
N ARG A 408 17.45 -5.15 -29.57
CA ARG A 408 16.59 -3.95 -29.76
C ARG A 408 15.29 -4.26 -30.51
N ARG A 409 15.29 -5.34 -31.30
CA ARG A 409 14.07 -5.90 -31.93
C ARG A 409 12.95 -6.21 -30.93
N ALA A 410 13.29 -6.48 -29.67
CA ALA A 410 12.35 -6.69 -28.56
C ALA A 410 12.25 -5.49 -27.60
N SER A 411 12.62 -4.27 -28.02
CA SER A 411 12.59 -3.06 -27.18
C SER A 411 11.22 -2.77 -26.57
N ALA A 412 10.11 -3.11 -27.25
CA ALA A 412 8.76 -3.03 -26.69
C ALA A 412 8.52 -3.99 -25.50
N LEU A 413 9.19 -5.15 -25.47
CA LEU A 413 9.14 -6.08 -24.35
C LEU A 413 9.98 -5.58 -23.17
N GLU A 414 11.15 -4.98 -23.42
CA GLU A 414 11.97 -4.36 -22.37
C GLU A 414 11.28 -3.13 -21.77
N ALA A 415 10.68 -2.28 -22.60
CA ALA A 415 9.83 -1.18 -22.15
C ALA A 415 8.66 -1.68 -21.27
N LEU A 416 8.06 -2.82 -21.60
CA LEU A 416 7.02 -3.44 -20.77
C LEU A 416 7.61 -4.00 -19.46
N ARG A 417 8.74 -4.70 -19.50
CA ARG A 417 9.45 -5.23 -18.32
C ARG A 417 9.79 -4.10 -17.33
N LYS A 418 10.34 -2.98 -17.83
CA LYS A 418 10.69 -1.80 -17.02
C LYS A 418 9.48 -1.23 -16.28
N GLN A 419 8.33 -1.13 -16.94
CA GLN A 419 7.07 -0.70 -16.31
C GLN A 419 6.56 -1.72 -15.29
N LEU A 420 6.63 -3.02 -15.60
CA LEU A 420 6.20 -4.09 -14.70
C LEU A 420 7.09 -4.20 -13.44
N ARG A 421 8.40 -3.96 -13.53
CA ARG A 421 9.29 -3.93 -12.35
C ARG A 421 8.73 -2.99 -11.28
N TYR A 422 8.29 -1.79 -11.65
CA TYR A 422 7.74 -0.78 -10.73
C TYR A 422 6.20 -0.82 -10.62
N PHE A 423 5.56 -1.92 -11.03
CA PHE A 423 4.11 -2.11 -10.91
C PHE A 423 3.79 -2.92 -9.64
N ALA A 424 3.22 -2.24 -8.64
CA ALA A 424 2.78 -2.83 -7.37
C ALA A 424 3.87 -3.66 -6.63
N GLY A 425 3.50 -4.30 -5.52
CA GLY A 425 4.30 -5.38 -4.92
C GLY A 425 4.25 -6.71 -5.68
N ARG A 426 5.25 -7.58 -5.45
CA ARG A 426 5.31 -8.96 -5.99
C ARG A 426 4.01 -9.74 -5.73
N GLN A 427 3.35 -9.51 -4.60
CA GLN A 427 2.08 -10.15 -4.23
C GLN A 427 0.93 -9.85 -5.21
N ILE A 428 0.91 -8.66 -5.79
CA ILE A 428 -0.04 -8.26 -6.83
C ILE A 428 0.43 -8.80 -8.19
N ARG A 429 1.72 -8.68 -8.52
CA ARG A 429 2.26 -9.18 -9.81
C ARG A 429 2.11 -10.70 -10.00
N ASN A 430 2.09 -11.46 -8.91
CA ASN A 430 1.86 -12.91 -8.94
C ASN A 430 0.45 -13.32 -9.38
N VAL A 431 -0.55 -12.42 -9.30
CA VAL A 431 -1.97 -12.74 -9.57
C VAL A 431 -2.63 -11.82 -10.61
N ALA A 432 -2.19 -10.58 -10.72
CA ALA A 432 -2.63 -9.65 -11.77
C ALA A 432 -2.13 -10.11 -13.15
N SER A 433 -2.83 -9.69 -14.21
CA SER A 433 -2.55 -10.09 -15.59
C SER A 433 -2.78 -8.96 -16.59
N LEU A 434 -2.21 -9.05 -17.79
CA LEU A 434 -2.34 -8.02 -18.83
C LEU A 434 -3.80 -7.84 -19.30
N ALA A 435 -4.56 -8.93 -19.45
CA ALA A 435 -5.99 -8.85 -19.77
C ALA A 435 -6.76 -8.07 -18.69
N GLY A 436 -6.45 -8.31 -17.41
CA GLY A 436 -7.03 -7.56 -16.29
C GLY A 436 -6.73 -6.05 -16.36
N SER A 437 -5.48 -5.68 -16.68
CA SER A 437 -5.07 -4.28 -16.87
C SER A 437 -5.83 -3.61 -18.03
N LEU A 438 -5.89 -4.27 -19.19
CA LEU A 438 -6.52 -3.74 -20.40
C LEU A 438 -8.05 -3.66 -20.32
N ALA A 439 -8.70 -4.66 -19.72
CA ALA A 439 -10.15 -4.66 -19.47
C ALA A 439 -10.57 -3.66 -18.37
N THR A 440 -9.66 -3.30 -17.46
CA THR A 440 -9.91 -2.25 -16.46
C THR A 440 -9.90 -0.85 -17.07
N ALA A 441 -9.17 -0.64 -18.18
CA ALA A 441 -9.05 0.63 -18.89
C ALA A 441 -8.78 1.84 -17.98
N SER A 442 -7.90 1.65 -16.99
CA SER A 442 -7.49 2.73 -16.08
C SER A 442 -6.69 3.80 -16.84
N PRO A 443 -6.95 5.11 -16.66
CA PRO A 443 -6.22 6.17 -17.38
C PRO A 443 -4.72 6.23 -17.04
N ILE A 444 -4.33 5.55 -15.97
CA ILE A 444 -3.00 5.51 -15.33
C ILE A 444 -2.40 4.09 -15.36
N SER A 445 -2.86 3.22 -16.26
CA SER A 445 -2.24 1.89 -16.44
C SER A 445 -0.81 2.05 -16.96
N ASP A 446 0.17 1.42 -16.31
CA ASP A 446 1.57 1.50 -16.73
C ASP A 446 1.90 0.64 -17.96
N SER A 447 1.10 -0.41 -18.22
CA SER A 447 1.30 -1.31 -19.36
C SER A 447 0.57 -0.84 -20.63
N ALA A 448 -0.57 -0.15 -20.48
CA ALA A 448 -1.38 0.28 -21.63
C ALA A 448 -0.65 1.24 -22.60
N PRO A 449 0.13 2.24 -22.15
CA PRO A 449 0.91 3.11 -23.04
C PRO A 449 1.93 2.32 -23.86
N VAL A 450 2.68 1.41 -23.25
CA VAL A 450 3.70 0.63 -23.97
C VAL A 450 3.07 -0.25 -25.04
N LEU A 451 2.01 -0.98 -24.69
CA LEU A 451 1.31 -1.85 -25.63
C LEU A 451 0.64 -1.05 -26.77
N LEU A 452 0.09 0.14 -26.47
CA LEU A 452 -0.49 1.04 -27.46
C LEU A 452 0.57 1.63 -28.41
N ALA A 453 1.71 2.09 -27.88
CA ALA A 453 2.82 2.63 -28.68
C ALA A 453 3.47 1.57 -29.57
N ALA A 454 3.55 0.32 -29.08
CA ALA A 454 3.99 -0.84 -29.83
C ALA A 454 2.94 -1.35 -30.86
N GLY A 455 1.76 -0.72 -30.98
CA GLY A 455 0.72 -1.14 -31.93
C GLY A 455 0.12 -2.52 -31.65
N ALA A 456 0.15 -2.97 -30.39
CA ALA A 456 -0.36 -4.29 -30.01
C ALA A 456 -1.88 -4.42 -30.23
N LYS A 457 -2.33 -5.67 -30.37
CA LYS A 457 -3.75 -6.05 -30.46
C LYS A 457 -4.17 -6.90 -29.27
N VAL A 458 -5.47 -6.93 -29.02
CA VAL A 458 -6.11 -7.82 -28.06
C VAL A 458 -6.88 -8.90 -28.83
N LYS A 459 -6.55 -10.17 -28.60
CA LYS A 459 -7.33 -11.30 -29.14
C LYS A 459 -8.47 -11.62 -28.18
N ILE A 460 -9.67 -11.71 -28.71
CA ILE A 460 -10.90 -12.00 -27.97
C ILE A 460 -11.51 -13.29 -28.49
N HIS A 461 -12.04 -14.11 -27.60
CA HIS A 461 -13.00 -15.17 -27.91
C HIS A 461 -14.36 -14.78 -27.33
N SER A 462 -15.42 -14.92 -28.13
CA SER A 462 -16.81 -14.58 -27.82
C SER A 462 -17.72 -15.69 -28.37
N GLN A 463 -18.89 -15.92 -27.77
CA GLN A 463 -19.84 -16.90 -28.29
C GLN A 463 -20.52 -16.38 -29.57
N THR A 464 -20.84 -15.09 -29.64
CA THR A 464 -21.53 -14.52 -30.82
C THR A 464 -20.58 -14.11 -31.96
N GLY A 465 -19.37 -13.66 -31.63
CA GLY A 465 -18.39 -13.16 -32.60
C GLY A 465 -17.26 -14.13 -32.95
N GLY A 466 -17.17 -15.28 -32.27
CA GLY A 466 -16.04 -16.20 -32.41
C GLY A 466 -14.73 -15.58 -31.92
N ILE A 467 -13.63 -15.87 -32.63
CA ILE A 467 -12.29 -15.35 -32.33
C ILE A 467 -12.00 -14.12 -33.21
N THR A 468 -11.64 -13.00 -32.58
CA THR A 468 -11.34 -11.72 -33.24
C THR A 468 -10.09 -11.04 -32.67
N GLU A 469 -9.49 -10.10 -33.40
CA GLU A 469 -8.39 -9.25 -32.92
C GLU A 469 -8.76 -7.78 -33.03
N ILE A 470 -8.68 -7.03 -31.92
CA ILE A 470 -8.94 -5.58 -31.87
C ILE A 470 -7.63 -4.82 -31.60
N PRO A 471 -7.21 -3.87 -32.46
CA PRO A 471 -6.05 -3.02 -32.20
C PRO A 471 -6.23 -2.14 -30.94
N LEU A 472 -5.16 -1.91 -30.17
CA LEU A 472 -5.25 -1.03 -28.99
C LEU A 472 -5.59 0.43 -29.33
N SER A 473 -5.31 0.88 -30.55
CA SER A 473 -5.69 2.22 -31.05
C SER A 473 -7.20 2.45 -31.11
N SER A 474 -8.02 1.39 -31.15
CA SER A 474 -9.48 1.45 -31.06
C SER A 474 -10.05 0.79 -29.79
N TRP A 475 -9.20 0.47 -28.81
CA TRP A 475 -9.60 -0.27 -27.62
C TRP A 475 -10.21 0.60 -26.51
N PHE A 476 -9.61 1.76 -26.21
CA PHE A 476 -10.03 2.62 -25.10
C PHE A 476 -11.08 3.63 -25.58
N LEU A 477 -12.37 3.31 -25.38
CA LEU A 477 -13.49 4.09 -25.90
C LEU A 477 -13.81 5.32 -25.03
N SER A 478 -13.77 5.15 -23.70
CA SER A 478 -14.08 6.19 -22.72
C SER A 478 -13.49 5.84 -21.36
N TYR A 479 -13.69 6.68 -20.34
CA TYR A 479 -13.20 6.42 -18.98
C TYR A 479 -13.63 5.05 -18.46
N ARG A 480 -12.66 4.14 -18.33
CA ARG A 480 -12.87 2.73 -17.94
C ARG A 480 -13.87 1.97 -18.83
N THR A 481 -13.91 2.29 -20.13
CA THR A 481 -14.74 1.61 -21.15
C THR A 481 -13.87 1.10 -22.29
N THR A 482 -14.11 -0.15 -22.71
CA THR A 482 -13.31 -0.85 -23.74
C THR A 482 -14.16 -1.31 -24.92
N ALA A 483 -13.52 -1.58 -26.06
CA ALA A 483 -14.13 -2.26 -27.22
C ALA A 483 -14.32 -3.79 -27.05
N LEU A 484 -14.21 -4.34 -25.84
CA LEU A 484 -14.49 -5.74 -25.52
C LEU A 484 -16.02 -6.00 -25.60
N PRO A 485 -16.50 -6.95 -26.42
CA PRO A 485 -17.91 -7.37 -26.43
C PRO A 485 -18.37 -7.88 -25.06
N GLU A 486 -19.67 -7.77 -24.76
CA GLU A 486 -20.20 -8.13 -23.44
C GLU A 486 -20.03 -9.63 -23.11
N ASP A 487 -20.15 -10.52 -24.11
CA ASP A 487 -19.88 -11.95 -23.98
C ASP A 487 -18.38 -12.31 -24.14
N GLY A 488 -17.53 -11.30 -24.40
CA GLY A 488 -16.13 -11.48 -24.77
C GLY A 488 -15.19 -11.82 -23.62
N VAL A 489 -14.18 -12.64 -23.94
CA VAL A 489 -13.05 -13.02 -23.09
C VAL A 489 -11.75 -12.69 -23.81
N ILE A 490 -10.85 -11.93 -23.17
CA ILE A 490 -9.50 -11.69 -23.70
C ILE A 490 -8.68 -12.97 -23.55
N THR A 491 -8.23 -13.54 -24.68
CA THR A 491 -7.42 -14.77 -24.69
C THR A 491 -5.94 -14.51 -24.83
N GLU A 492 -5.53 -13.52 -25.61
CA GLU A 492 -4.11 -13.16 -25.82
C GLU A 492 -3.93 -11.64 -26.00
N ILE A 493 -2.73 -11.14 -25.70
CA ILE A 493 -2.23 -9.84 -26.15
C ILE A 493 -1.17 -10.12 -27.21
N VAL A 494 -1.36 -9.61 -28.43
CA VAL A 494 -0.48 -9.83 -29.58
C VAL A 494 0.36 -8.58 -29.82
N ILE A 495 1.66 -8.66 -29.53
CA ILE A 495 2.63 -7.57 -29.71
C ILE A 495 3.41 -7.83 -31.00
N PRO A 496 3.51 -6.88 -31.95
CA PRO A 496 4.35 -7.05 -33.14
C PRO A 496 5.84 -6.98 -32.79
N LEU A 497 6.66 -7.61 -33.64
CA LEU A 497 8.12 -7.46 -33.65
C LEU A 497 8.53 -6.81 -34.99
N PRO A 498 9.34 -5.72 -34.99
CA PRO A 498 9.87 -5.14 -36.22
C PRO A 498 10.77 -6.14 -36.97
N SER A 499 11.01 -5.89 -38.26
CA SER A 499 11.94 -6.71 -39.07
C SER A 499 13.41 -6.39 -38.79
N GLU A 500 13.72 -5.19 -38.33
CA GLU A 500 15.07 -4.63 -38.20
C GLU A 500 15.22 -3.86 -36.88
N GLU A 501 16.45 -3.62 -36.42
CA GLU A 501 16.73 -2.91 -35.15
C GLU A 501 16.59 -1.38 -35.21
N ILE A 502 16.08 -0.84 -36.32
CA ILE A 502 15.87 0.61 -36.56
C ILE A 502 14.65 1.20 -35.83
N GLU A 503 13.95 0.39 -35.03
CA GLU A 503 12.79 0.79 -34.22
C GLU A 503 13.07 0.62 -32.71
N ILE A 504 13.03 1.72 -31.97
CA ILE A 504 13.22 1.74 -30.51
C ILE A 504 11.91 2.10 -29.82
N THR A 505 11.51 1.27 -28.86
CA THR A 505 10.49 1.59 -27.85
C THR A 505 11.14 1.76 -26.48
N LYS A 506 10.75 2.81 -25.74
CA LYS A 506 11.11 3.05 -24.34
C LYS A 506 9.85 3.34 -23.51
N ALA A 507 9.96 3.28 -22.18
CA ALA A 507 8.87 3.62 -21.28
C ALA A 507 9.35 4.36 -20.03
N TYR A 508 8.46 5.21 -19.51
CA TYR A 508 8.70 6.08 -18.37
C TYR A 508 7.48 6.14 -17.46
N LYS A 509 7.72 6.21 -16.14
CA LYS A 509 6.71 6.33 -15.10
C LYS A 509 7.18 7.34 -14.06
N GLN A 510 6.33 8.30 -13.70
CA GLN A 510 6.53 9.15 -12.53
C GLN A 510 5.37 8.97 -11.56
N ALA A 511 5.69 8.68 -10.30
CA ALA A 511 4.76 8.55 -9.19
C ALA A 511 5.26 9.39 -7.98
N LYS A 512 4.71 9.20 -6.77
CA LYS A 512 5.19 9.87 -5.54
C LYS A 512 6.30 9.09 -4.83
N ARG A 513 6.28 7.75 -4.93
CA ARG A 513 7.39 6.84 -4.57
C ARG A 513 7.75 5.97 -5.80
N LYS A 514 8.96 5.39 -5.84
CA LYS A 514 9.42 4.61 -7.01
C LYS A 514 8.65 3.28 -7.17
N ASP A 515 8.44 2.59 -6.05
CA ASP A 515 7.86 1.25 -5.99
C ASP A 515 6.41 1.26 -5.43
N ASP A 516 5.56 0.33 -5.89
CA ASP A 516 4.19 0.11 -5.41
C ASP A 516 3.22 1.32 -5.54
N ASP A 517 3.44 2.26 -6.47
CA ASP A 517 2.64 3.50 -6.55
C ASP A 517 1.94 3.73 -7.90
N ILE A 518 0.89 4.56 -7.85
CA ILE A 518 0.10 5.02 -8.97
C ILE A 518 0.87 6.09 -9.76
N ALA A 519 0.89 5.94 -11.08
CA ALA A 519 1.46 6.95 -11.96
C ALA A 519 0.70 8.28 -11.91
N ILE A 520 1.45 9.37 -11.80
CA ILE A 520 1.02 10.75 -12.04
C ILE A 520 1.00 11.01 -13.56
N VAL A 521 2.06 10.57 -14.25
CA VAL A 521 2.17 10.42 -15.72
C VAL A 521 2.94 9.12 -15.98
N THR A 522 2.54 8.39 -17.02
CA THR A 522 3.19 7.16 -17.47
C THR A 522 3.07 7.06 -18.99
N SER A 523 4.11 6.58 -19.68
CA SER A 523 4.19 6.69 -21.14
C SER A 523 5.00 5.56 -21.78
N GLY A 524 4.60 5.20 -22.99
CA GLY A 524 5.38 4.37 -23.91
C GLY A 524 5.63 5.16 -25.18
N PHE A 525 6.90 5.30 -25.57
CA PHE A 525 7.31 6.05 -26.75
C PHE A 525 8.07 5.14 -27.70
N ARG A 526 7.64 5.08 -28.96
CA ARG A 526 8.26 4.33 -30.06
C ARG A 526 8.62 5.28 -31.20
N VAL A 527 9.78 5.09 -31.80
CA VAL A 527 10.16 5.73 -33.06
C VAL A 527 10.87 4.72 -33.96
N ARG A 528 10.60 4.77 -35.27
CA ARG A 528 11.35 4.06 -36.30
C ARG A 528 11.99 5.06 -37.26
N LEU A 529 13.28 4.88 -37.51
CA LEU A 529 14.06 5.74 -38.39
C LEU A 529 14.46 4.99 -39.68
N ASP A 530 14.66 5.74 -40.76
CA ASP A 530 15.33 5.23 -41.96
C ASP A 530 16.86 5.16 -41.78
N GLY A 531 17.56 4.64 -42.78
CA GLY A 531 19.03 4.57 -42.80
C GLY A 531 19.77 5.92 -42.77
N ASN A 532 19.07 7.05 -42.82
CA ASN A 532 19.62 8.42 -42.70
C ASN A 532 19.32 9.06 -41.33
N GLY A 533 18.57 8.37 -40.45
CA GLY A 533 18.10 8.89 -39.17
C GLY A 533 16.84 9.77 -39.29
N VAL A 534 16.08 9.66 -40.37
CA VAL A 534 14.81 10.37 -40.60
C VAL A 534 13.64 9.53 -40.08
N VAL A 535 12.70 10.15 -39.37
CA VAL A 535 11.55 9.46 -38.79
C VAL A 535 10.59 8.98 -39.88
N GLU A 536 10.46 7.66 -40.04
CA GLU A 536 9.39 7.05 -40.85
C GLU A 536 8.05 7.06 -40.10
N ASP A 537 8.10 6.71 -38.81
CA ASP A 537 6.96 6.34 -38.00
C ASP A 537 7.27 6.63 -36.52
N ALA A 538 6.28 7.12 -35.80
CA ALA A 538 6.40 7.51 -34.40
C ALA A 538 5.07 7.23 -33.69
N ALA A 539 5.13 6.66 -32.49
CA ALA A 539 3.98 6.38 -31.66
C ALA A 539 4.25 6.78 -30.21
N PHE A 540 3.57 7.82 -29.76
CA PHE A 540 3.78 8.42 -28.45
C PHE A 540 2.51 8.27 -27.58
N ALA A 541 2.45 7.21 -26.77
CA ALA A 541 1.29 6.90 -25.93
C ALA A 541 1.50 7.38 -24.49
N ILE A 542 0.48 8.00 -23.90
CA ILE A 542 0.56 8.61 -22.57
C ILE A 542 -0.71 8.29 -21.74
N GLY A 543 -0.49 7.88 -20.50
CA GLY A 543 -1.47 7.79 -19.42
C GLY A 543 -1.30 8.92 -18.39
N GLY A 544 -2.35 9.19 -17.63
CA GLY A 544 -2.41 10.27 -16.63
C GLY A 544 -2.73 11.66 -17.20
N MET A 545 -2.76 11.83 -18.52
CA MET A 545 -3.02 13.12 -19.20
C MET A 545 -4.45 13.27 -19.77
N ALA A 546 -5.26 12.21 -19.73
CA ALA A 546 -6.63 12.19 -20.25
C ALA A 546 -7.51 11.21 -19.44
N PRO A 547 -8.83 11.11 -19.69
CA PRO A 547 -9.70 10.08 -19.11
C PRO A 547 -9.42 8.65 -19.59
N THR A 548 -8.51 8.46 -20.55
CA THR A 548 -8.04 7.19 -21.10
C THR A 548 -6.53 7.26 -21.31
N THR A 549 -5.89 6.14 -21.68
CA THR A 549 -4.56 6.20 -22.32
C THR A 549 -4.75 6.72 -23.75
N VAL A 550 -3.93 7.69 -24.18
CA VAL A 550 -4.11 8.42 -25.45
C VAL A 550 -2.81 8.59 -26.23
N MET A 551 -2.92 8.83 -27.53
CA MET A 551 -1.81 9.13 -28.44
C MET A 551 -1.54 10.63 -28.54
N ALA A 552 -0.26 11.03 -28.53
CA ALA A 552 0.17 12.39 -28.79
C ALA A 552 0.23 12.69 -30.31
N GLU A 553 -0.91 12.57 -30.98
CA GLU A 553 -1.03 12.70 -32.44
C GLU A 553 -0.40 13.97 -33.02
N LYS A 554 -0.46 15.11 -32.32
CA LYS A 554 0.19 16.34 -32.79
C LYS A 554 1.70 16.16 -32.87
N ALA A 555 2.31 15.64 -31.81
CA ALA A 555 3.75 15.42 -31.73
C ALA A 555 4.22 14.36 -32.74
N GLN A 556 3.48 13.25 -32.90
CA GLN A 556 3.77 12.24 -33.92
C GLN A 556 3.81 12.87 -35.33
N LYS A 557 2.76 13.59 -35.72
CA LYS A 557 2.64 14.22 -37.05
C LYS A 557 3.67 15.32 -37.28
N ALA A 558 4.19 15.92 -36.21
CA ALA A 558 5.15 17.02 -36.30
C ALA A 558 6.61 16.56 -36.43
N VAL A 559 6.97 15.35 -35.96
CA VAL A 559 8.33 14.78 -36.08
C VAL A 559 8.54 13.85 -37.28
N VAL A 560 7.48 13.19 -37.78
CA VAL A 560 7.57 12.32 -38.98
C VAL A 560 8.11 13.10 -40.19
N GLY A 561 9.01 12.47 -40.96
CA GLY A 561 9.69 13.07 -42.10
C GLY A 561 10.84 14.02 -41.74
N ARG A 562 11.21 14.15 -40.46
CA ARG A 562 12.38 14.94 -40.01
C ARG A 562 13.52 14.06 -39.55
N LYS A 563 14.75 14.57 -39.59
CA LYS A 563 15.90 13.91 -38.96
C LYS A 563 15.75 13.95 -37.44
N TRP A 564 15.93 12.83 -36.76
CA TRP A 564 15.77 12.74 -35.32
C TRP A 564 16.79 13.61 -34.58
N SER A 565 18.09 13.47 -34.88
CA SER A 565 19.18 14.22 -34.24
C SER A 565 19.29 15.71 -34.61
N ASP A 566 18.25 16.31 -35.19
CA ASP A 566 18.09 17.77 -35.30
C ASP A 566 17.36 18.30 -34.06
N MET A 567 17.96 19.25 -33.33
CA MET A 567 17.33 19.94 -32.20
C MET A 567 15.96 20.54 -32.56
N LYS A 568 15.79 21.01 -33.80
CA LYS A 568 14.51 21.54 -34.28
C LYS A 568 13.39 20.48 -34.32
N THR A 569 13.74 19.20 -34.43
CA THR A 569 12.78 18.08 -34.32
C THR A 569 12.35 17.87 -32.87
N LEU A 570 13.29 17.98 -31.92
CA LEU A 570 13.01 17.95 -30.48
C LEU A 570 12.11 19.11 -30.07
N ASP A 571 12.48 20.36 -30.38
CA ASP A 571 11.70 21.57 -30.07
C ASP A 571 10.27 21.46 -30.63
N THR A 572 10.14 21.06 -31.90
CA THR A 572 8.84 20.85 -32.55
C THR A 572 7.99 19.79 -31.84
N GLY A 573 8.59 18.69 -31.37
CA GLY A 573 7.89 17.66 -30.62
C GLY A 573 7.41 18.17 -29.25
N ILE A 574 8.24 18.95 -28.56
CA ILE A 574 7.92 19.57 -27.27
C ILE A 574 6.75 20.57 -27.41
N ASP A 575 6.81 21.47 -28.39
CA ASP A 575 5.75 22.44 -28.65
C ASP A 575 4.42 21.73 -28.96
N ALA A 576 4.45 20.69 -29.79
CA ALA A 576 3.25 19.92 -30.14
C ALA A 576 2.65 19.13 -28.95
N LEU A 577 3.48 18.67 -28.00
CA LEU A 577 3.01 18.08 -26.73
C LEU A 577 2.34 19.12 -25.84
N LEU A 578 2.93 20.31 -25.71
CA LEU A 578 2.37 21.43 -24.94
C LEU A 578 1.05 21.95 -25.57
N GLU A 579 0.98 21.98 -26.90
CA GLU A 579 -0.23 22.38 -27.65
C GLU A 579 -1.34 21.31 -27.62
N GLN A 580 -1.02 20.04 -27.34
CA GLN A 580 -2.01 18.98 -27.17
C GLN A 580 -2.55 18.89 -25.74
N PHE A 581 -1.69 18.94 -24.72
CA PHE A 581 -2.06 18.55 -23.34
C PHE A 581 -2.41 19.73 -22.41
N GLN A 582 -3.41 20.53 -22.80
CA GLN A 582 -3.84 21.70 -22.02
C GLN A 582 -4.79 21.36 -20.84
N LEU A 583 -4.22 20.75 -19.80
CA LEU A 583 -4.90 20.52 -18.52
C LEU A 583 -5.28 21.84 -17.80
N PRO A 584 -6.53 21.98 -17.30
CA PRO A 584 -6.97 23.07 -16.42
C PRO A 584 -6.57 22.85 -14.95
N PHE A 585 -6.67 23.88 -14.11
CA PHE A 585 -6.29 23.81 -12.69
C PHE A 585 -7.07 22.74 -11.90
N GLY A 586 -8.39 22.67 -12.07
CA GLY A 586 -9.30 21.74 -11.39
C GLY A 586 -9.35 20.33 -11.98
N VAL A 587 -8.37 19.92 -12.78
CA VAL A 587 -8.32 18.58 -13.38
C VAL A 587 -8.29 17.46 -12.32
N PRO A 588 -9.04 16.36 -12.47
CA PRO A 588 -8.97 15.22 -11.55
C PRO A 588 -7.54 14.71 -11.36
N GLY A 589 -7.10 14.54 -10.11
CA GLY A 589 -5.71 14.25 -9.74
C GLY A 589 -4.81 15.47 -9.50
N GLY A 590 -5.26 16.69 -9.82
CA GLY A 590 -4.52 17.93 -9.57
C GLY A 590 -3.21 18.03 -10.35
N MET A 591 -2.20 18.71 -9.79
CA MET A 591 -0.82 18.77 -10.32
C MET A 591 -0.72 19.17 -11.81
N ALA A 592 -1.66 19.97 -12.33
CA ALA A 592 -1.84 20.23 -13.77
C ALA A 592 -0.57 20.72 -14.48
N HIS A 593 0.18 21.64 -13.86
CA HIS A 593 1.44 22.14 -14.40
C HIS A 593 2.54 21.07 -14.40
N TYR A 594 2.75 20.39 -13.27
CA TYR A 594 3.76 19.33 -13.13
C TYR A 594 3.52 18.19 -14.13
N ARG A 595 2.25 17.80 -14.35
CA ARG A 595 1.88 16.82 -15.38
C ARG A 595 2.30 17.20 -16.80
N LYS A 596 2.08 18.46 -17.22
CA LYS A 596 2.56 18.97 -18.52
C LYS A 596 4.10 18.90 -18.63
N VAL A 597 4.80 19.34 -17.58
CA VAL A 597 6.27 19.30 -17.53
C VAL A 597 6.81 17.87 -17.61
N LEU A 598 6.17 16.91 -16.92
CA LEU A 598 6.56 15.49 -16.98
C LEU A 598 6.42 14.92 -18.40
N THR A 599 5.31 15.19 -19.10
CA THR A 599 5.13 14.75 -20.50
C THR A 599 6.25 15.23 -21.41
N VAL A 600 6.64 16.50 -21.29
CA VAL A 600 7.77 17.07 -22.04
C VAL A 600 9.11 16.47 -21.61
N SER A 601 9.35 16.32 -20.31
CA SER A 601 10.61 15.78 -19.76
C SER A 601 10.86 14.33 -20.16
N MET A 602 9.79 13.51 -20.20
CA MET A 602 9.86 12.13 -20.67
C MET A 602 10.18 12.05 -22.17
N PHE A 603 9.61 12.96 -22.99
CA PHE A 603 9.89 13.00 -24.43
C PHE A 603 11.30 13.51 -24.73
N PHE A 604 11.75 14.53 -24.00
CA PHE A 604 13.12 15.04 -24.05
C PHE A 604 14.14 13.95 -23.72
N ARG A 605 13.94 13.21 -22.62
CA ARG A 605 14.76 12.04 -22.28
C ARG A 605 14.74 10.96 -23.36
N PHE A 606 13.56 10.63 -23.90
CA PHE A 606 13.43 9.66 -24.99
C PHE A 606 14.20 10.07 -26.25
N TRP A 607 14.19 11.35 -26.60
CA TRP A 607 14.97 11.87 -27.71
C TRP A 607 16.47 11.60 -27.54
N HIS A 608 17.02 11.93 -26.36
CA HIS A 608 18.41 11.67 -26.02
C HIS A 608 18.75 10.17 -25.93
N GLU A 609 17.89 9.34 -25.32
CA GLU A 609 18.08 7.87 -25.27
C GLU A 609 18.11 7.26 -26.69
N VAL A 610 17.30 7.75 -27.64
CA VAL A 610 17.34 7.27 -29.04
C VAL A 610 18.55 7.79 -29.81
N VAL A 611 19.01 9.03 -29.58
CA VAL A 611 20.24 9.55 -30.19
C VAL A 611 21.46 8.73 -29.75
N HIS A 612 21.52 8.35 -28.47
CA HIS A 612 22.54 7.46 -27.92
C HIS A 612 22.45 6.04 -28.50
N ASP A 613 21.31 5.36 -28.34
CA ASP A 613 21.17 3.91 -28.62
C ASP A 613 21.28 3.54 -30.11
N LEU A 614 21.10 4.52 -31.01
CA LEU A 614 21.30 4.39 -32.46
C LEU A 614 22.57 5.09 -32.97
N GLY A 615 23.40 5.68 -32.10
CA GLY A 615 24.67 6.32 -32.48
C GLY A 615 24.53 7.55 -33.38
N LEU A 616 23.46 8.33 -33.20
CA LEU A 616 23.11 9.48 -34.06
C LEU A 616 23.83 10.79 -33.68
N GLY A 617 24.55 10.79 -32.56
CA GLY A 617 25.29 11.93 -31.99
C GLY A 617 25.78 11.64 -30.57
N GLU A 618 26.61 12.53 -30.02
CA GLU A 618 27.02 12.47 -28.62
C GLU A 618 25.89 12.97 -27.69
N VAL A 619 25.80 12.39 -26.50
CA VAL A 619 24.75 12.66 -25.50
C VAL A 619 25.39 12.71 -24.12
N ASP A 620 25.01 13.70 -23.30
CA ASP A 620 25.42 13.79 -21.91
C ASP A 620 24.76 12.69 -21.07
N ALA A 621 25.56 11.97 -20.28
CA ALA A 621 25.12 10.82 -19.49
C ALA A 621 24.02 11.19 -18.47
N ASP A 622 24.09 12.39 -17.88
CA ASP A 622 23.12 12.90 -16.91
C ASP A 622 21.68 12.99 -17.50
N LEU A 623 21.54 13.02 -18.83
CA LEU A 623 20.24 13.09 -19.51
C LEU A 623 19.60 11.70 -19.72
N ILE A 624 20.40 10.64 -19.71
CA ILE A 624 20.00 9.26 -20.06
C ILE A 624 20.20 8.24 -18.92
N GLU A 625 20.99 8.53 -17.89
CA GLU A 625 21.12 7.64 -16.72
C GLU A 625 19.81 7.60 -15.92
N GLU A 626 19.42 6.42 -15.41
CA GLU A 626 18.30 6.32 -14.46
C GLU A 626 18.82 6.32 -13.02
N ILE A 627 18.25 7.18 -12.16
CA ILE A 627 18.61 7.20 -10.74
C ILE A 627 18.13 5.90 -10.07
N HIS A 628 19.08 5.01 -9.81
CA HIS A 628 18.92 3.83 -8.96
C HIS A 628 19.53 4.08 -7.58
N ARG A 629 18.83 3.63 -6.53
CA ARG A 629 19.38 3.61 -5.17
C ARG A 629 20.28 2.38 -5.02
N GLY A 630 21.38 2.52 -4.28
CA GLY A 630 22.18 1.38 -3.83
C GLY A 630 21.45 0.53 -2.78
N ILE A 631 22.09 -0.59 -2.40
CA ILE A 631 21.69 -1.44 -1.28
C ILE A 631 21.81 -0.65 0.03
N SER A 632 20.83 -0.80 0.93
CA SER A 632 20.79 -0.07 2.21
C SER A 632 21.95 -0.48 3.12
N SER A 633 22.62 0.52 3.71
CA SER A 633 23.74 0.30 4.62
C SER A 633 23.80 1.38 5.71
N GLY A 634 24.68 1.19 6.70
CA GLY A 634 25.01 2.18 7.72
C GLY A 634 25.40 1.52 9.03
N ASN A 635 26.20 2.20 9.84
CA ASN A 635 26.75 1.64 11.08
C ASN A 635 25.87 1.95 12.30
N ARG A 636 26.24 1.42 13.46
CA ARG A 636 25.70 1.78 14.79
C ARG A 636 26.85 1.80 15.78
N ASP A 637 26.91 2.83 16.62
CA ASP A 637 27.96 2.97 17.63
C ASP A 637 27.71 1.99 18.79
N ASN A 638 28.63 1.03 18.95
CA ASN A 638 28.51 -0.06 19.91
C ASN A 638 28.95 0.35 21.33
N PHE A 639 28.22 1.29 21.94
CA PHE A 639 28.38 1.66 23.37
C PHE A 639 28.27 0.46 24.34
N THR A 640 27.76 -0.68 23.89
CA THR A 640 27.57 -1.93 24.66
C THR A 640 28.83 -2.39 25.40
N SER A 641 30.02 -2.31 24.82
CA SER A 641 31.27 -2.74 25.47
C SER A 641 31.65 -1.84 26.65
N SER A 642 31.38 -0.53 26.58
CA SER A 642 31.52 0.39 27.71
C SER A 642 30.57 0.06 28.88
N MET A 643 29.38 -0.47 28.60
CA MET A 643 28.39 -0.87 29.61
C MET A 643 28.71 -2.23 30.23
N LEU A 644 29.19 -3.19 29.43
CA LEU A 644 29.72 -4.47 29.93
C LEU A 644 30.85 -4.24 30.96
N ASN A 645 31.78 -3.33 30.66
CA ASN A 645 32.86 -2.94 31.58
C ASN A 645 32.37 -2.22 32.86
N ARG A 646 31.15 -1.71 32.88
CA ARG A 646 30.49 -1.11 34.06
C ARG A 646 29.68 -2.14 34.89
N GLY A 647 29.75 -3.42 34.56
CA GLY A 647 29.13 -4.51 35.32
C GLY A 647 27.60 -4.60 35.21
N THR A 648 26.97 -3.85 34.28
CA THR A 648 25.52 -3.88 34.10
C THR A 648 25.06 -5.21 33.50
N LYS A 649 24.16 -5.92 34.20
CA LYS A 649 23.61 -7.20 33.73
C LYS A 649 22.73 -7.05 32.49
N GLU A 650 21.78 -6.11 32.49
CA GLU A 650 20.82 -5.97 31.37
C GLU A 650 20.71 -4.52 30.83
N VAL A 651 20.74 -3.52 31.72
CA VAL A 651 20.64 -2.10 31.34
C VAL A 651 21.79 -1.70 30.43
N GLY A 652 21.48 -1.16 29.24
CA GLY A 652 22.47 -0.79 28.23
C GLY A 652 22.86 -1.92 27.25
N ARG A 653 22.32 -3.14 27.39
CA ARG A 653 22.49 -4.22 26.40
C ARG A 653 21.42 -4.15 25.30
N PRO A 654 21.73 -4.56 24.05
CA PRO A 654 20.80 -4.50 22.91
C PRO A 654 19.80 -5.68 22.89
N ILE A 655 19.14 -5.95 24.03
CA ILE A 655 18.21 -7.08 24.20
C ILE A 655 17.04 -6.95 23.22
N PRO A 656 16.63 -8.02 22.50
CA PRO A 656 15.53 -7.96 21.54
C PRO A 656 14.20 -7.75 22.27
N HIS A 657 13.22 -7.15 21.58
CA HIS A 657 11.89 -6.93 22.16
C HIS A 657 11.26 -8.25 22.65
N LEU A 658 10.75 -8.29 23.90
CA LEU A 658 10.28 -9.52 24.59
C LEU A 658 9.09 -10.24 23.92
N SER A 659 8.47 -9.65 22.89
CA SER A 659 7.47 -10.31 22.04
C SER A 659 7.90 -10.46 20.57
N ALA A 660 9.14 -10.17 20.20
CA ALA A 660 9.60 -10.19 18.80
C ALA A 660 9.33 -11.53 18.10
N VAL A 661 9.65 -12.67 18.73
CA VAL A 661 9.34 -14.00 18.19
C VAL A 661 7.83 -14.19 18.01
N LYS A 662 7.00 -13.75 18.97
CA LYS A 662 5.53 -13.78 18.88
C LYS A 662 4.99 -12.91 17.75
N HIS A 663 5.66 -11.80 17.43
CA HIS A 663 5.32 -10.99 16.26
C HIS A 663 5.63 -11.76 14.96
N CYS A 664 6.76 -12.47 14.92
CA CYS A 664 7.23 -13.22 13.75
C CYS A 664 6.53 -14.58 13.54
N THR A 665 5.90 -15.16 14.57
CA THR A 665 5.12 -16.42 14.47
C THR A 665 3.61 -16.21 14.41
N GLY A 666 3.13 -14.98 14.59
CA GLY A 666 1.70 -14.64 14.61
C GLY A 666 1.02 -14.77 15.97
N GLU A 667 1.65 -15.42 16.96
CA GLU A 667 1.16 -15.63 18.33
C GLU A 667 1.03 -14.34 19.18
N ALA A 668 1.41 -13.19 18.64
CA ALA A 668 1.11 -11.89 19.22
C ALA A 668 -0.34 -11.47 18.89
N GLU A 669 -1.22 -11.70 19.85
CA GLU A 669 -2.63 -11.27 19.85
C GLU A 669 -2.79 -9.74 19.92
N TYR A 670 -3.49 -9.17 18.95
CA TYR A 670 -4.00 -7.79 18.93
C TYR A 670 -5.54 -7.80 19.12
N VAL A 671 -6.22 -6.64 19.15
CA VAL A 671 -7.61 -6.58 19.67
C VAL A 671 -8.63 -7.35 18.81
N ASP A 672 -8.50 -7.37 17.48
CA ASP A 672 -9.35 -8.24 16.62
C ASP A 672 -8.84 -9.69 16.52
N ASP A 673 -7.66 -10.02 17.08
CA ASP A 673 -7.18 -11.41 17.13
C ASP A 673 -7.79 -12.19 18.29
N MET A 674 -8.20 -11.50 19.38
CA MET A 674 -8.80 -12.15 20.54
C MET A 674 -9.98 -13.05 20.13
N PRO A 675 -10.15 -14.25 20.72
CA PRO A 675 -11.26 -15.16 20.40
C PRO A 675 -12.63 -14.48 20.44
N ARG A 676 -13.56 -14.96 19.60
CA ARG A 676 -14.93 -14.41 19.55
C ARG A 676 -15.68 -14.75 20.83
N GLN A 677 -16.31 -13.74 21.43
CA GLN A 677 -17.11 -13.92 22.64
C GLN A 677 -18.47 -14.54 22.29
N HIS A 678 -19.12 -15.20 23.25
CA HIS A 678 -20.45 -15.75 23.02
C HIS A 678 -21.45 -14.63 22.71
N ASN A 679 -22.15 -14.76 21.57
CA ASN A 679 -23.06 -13.76 21.02
C ASN A 679 -22.41 -12.38 20.78
N GLU A 680 -21.11 -12.32 20.47
CA GLU A 680 -20.41 -11.09 20.05
C GLU A 680 -21.10 -10.41 18.85
N LEU A 681 -21.33 -9.12 18.97
CA LEU A 681 -21.80 -8.22 17.90
C LEU A 681 -20.65 -7.41 17.31
N PHE A 682 -20.89 -6.84 16.13
CA PHE A 682 -19.94 -5.99 15.43
C PHE A 682 -20.53 -4.61 15.16
N GLY A 683 -19.80 -3.56 15.50
CA GLY A 683 -20.16 -2.16 15.22
C GLY A 683 -19.65 -1.66 13.87
N ALA A 684 -20.35 -0.70 13.29
CA ALA A 684 -19.91 0.10 12.14
C ALA A 684 -20.44 1.55 12.24
N LEU A 685 -19.57 2.53 11.96
CA LEU A 685 -19.87 3.95 12.13
C LEU A 685 -20.64 4.53 10.95
N VAL A 686 -21.71 5.27 11.23
CA VAL A 686 -22.38 6.16 10.28
C VAL A 686 -21.71 7.53 10.37
N MET A 687 -20.85 7.85 9.40
CA MET A 687 -20.03 9.06 9.37
C MET A 687 -20.52 10.12 8.39
N SER A 688 -20.24 11.39 8.71
CA SER A 688 -20.68 12.53 7.90
C SER A 688 -19.97 12.61 6.55
N LYS A 689 -20.78 12.76 5.50
CA LYS A 689 -20.35 12.96 4.10
C LYS A 689 -20.33 14.46 3.71
N ALA A 690 -20.23 15.34 4.71
CA ALA A 690 -20.18 16.80 4.56
C ALA A 690 -19.17 17.43 5.52
N ALA A 691 -18.38 18.40 5.03
CA ALA A 691 -17.35 19.09 5.82
C ALA A 691 -17.91 20.16 6.76
N HIS A 692 -19.01 20.83 6.39
CA HIS A 692 -19.78 21.69 7.28
C HIS A 692 -21.23 21.69 6.79
N ALA A 693 -22.19 21.33 7.64
CA ALA A 693 -23.60 21.24 7.27
C ALA A 693 -24.53 21.24 8.49
N GLU A 694 -25.75 21.71 8.31
CA GLU A 694 -26.90 21.30 9.13
C GLU A 694 -27.33 19.88 8.73
N ILE A 695 -27.61 19.03 9.70
CA ILE A 695 -28.19 17.70 9.51
C ILE A 695 -29.71 17.87 9.58
N LEU A 696 -30.41 17.65 8.46
CA LEU A 696 -31.86 17.83 8.36
C LEU A 696 -32.64 16.57 8.74
N GLY A 697 -32.00 15.40 8.66
CA GLY A 697 -32.59 14.11 9.00
C GLY A 697 -31.65 12.95 8.73
N VAL A 698 -31.82 11.88 9.49
CA VAL A 698 -31.11 10.60 9.35
C VAL A 698 -32.16 9.52 9.22
N ASP A 699 -32.14 8.75 8.14
CA ASP A 699 -32.99 7.60 7.91
C ASP A 699 -32.15 6.33 7.93
N TYR A 700 -32.37 5.53 8.97
CA TYR A 700 -31.76 4.21 9.20
C TYR A 700 -32.79 3.07 9.12
N SER A 701 -34.03 3.33 8.68
CA SER A 701 -35.13 2.35 8.66
C SER A 701 -34.75 1.10 7.83
N ALA A 702 -34.41 1.30 6.56
CA ALA A 702 -33.97 0.23 5.66
C ALA A 702 -32.71 -0.51 6.16
N ALA A 703 -31.86 0.14 6.96
CA ALA A 703 -30.68 -0.49 7.56
C ALA A 703 -31.06 -1.47 8.70
N LEU A 704 -32.13 -1.21 9.45
CA LEU A 704 -32.63 -2.11 10.50
C LEU A 704 -33.34 -3.36 9.95
N GLU A 705 -33.85 -3.30 8.72
CA GLU A 705 -34.47 -4.43 8.03
C GLU A 705 -33.43 -5.40 7.41
N MET A 706 -32.14 -5.02 7.38
CA MET A 706 -31.10 -5.84 6.76
C MET A 706 -30.77 -7.10 7.59
N PRO A 707 -30.59 -8.28 6.96
CA PRO A 707 -30.37 -9.53 7.68
C PRO A 707 -29.20 -9.48 8.66
N GLY A 708 -29.49 -9.77 9.93
CA GLY A 708 -28.52 -9.82 11.03
C GLY A 708 -28.15 -8.48 11.65
N VAL A 709 -28.81 -7.37 11.29
CA VAL A 709 -28.72 -6.12 12.04
C VAL A 709 -29.54 -6.23 13.33
N VAL A 710 -28.98 -5.73 14.44
CA VAL A 710 -29.58 -5.83 15.78
C VAL A 710 -29.93 -4.46 16.36
N GLY A 711 -29.37 -3.37 15.81
CA GLY A 711 -29.85 -2.03 16.12
C GLY A 711 -28.93 -0.89 15.70
N TYR A 712 -29.32 0.29 16.18
CA TYR A 712 -28.67 1.58 15.96
C TYR A 712 -28.55 2.33 17.31
N ILE A 713 -27.50 3.14 17.44
CA ILE A 713 -27.34 4.17 18.48
C ILE A 713 -26.84 5.48 17.86
N ASP A 714 -27.25 6.58 18.46
CA ASP A 714 -26.96 7.96 18.06
C ASP A 714 -27.09 8.89 19.27
N LYS A 715 -27.17 10.21 19.02
CA LYS A 715 -27.35 11.24 20.04
C LYS A 715 -28.58 11.06 20.95
N ASP A 716 -29.65 10.39 20.48
CA ASP A 716 -30.89 10.21 21.25
C ASP A 716 -30.86 8.93 22.10
N SER A 717 -29.74 8.20 22.06
CA SER A 717 -29.46 7.05 22.93
C SER A 717 -28.78 7.43 24.26
N ILE A 718 -28.51 8.72 24.50
CA ILE A 718 -27.80 9.28 25.68
C ILE A 718 -28.32 10.69 26.04
N THR A 719 -27.94 11.24 27.21
CA THR A 719 -28.23 12.66 27.52
C THR A 719 -27.26 13.62 26.81
N LYS A 720 -27.57 14.92 26.78
CA LYS A 720 -26.70 15.93 26.14
C LYS A 720 -25.37 16.12 26.87
N GLU A 721 -25.40 15.98 28.19
CA GLU A 721 -24.24 16.03 29.07
C GLU A 721 -23.33 14.83 28.80
N GLN A 722 -23.92 13.64 28.64
CA GLN A 722 -23.18 12.44 28.22
C GLN A 722 -22.65 12.54 26.79
N ASN A 723 -23.36 13.25 25.90
CA ASN A 723 -22.95 13.42 24.50
C ASN A 723 -21.69 14.31 24.33
N THR A 724 -21.16 14.93 25.39
CA THR A 724 -20.04 15.88 25.31
C THR A 724 -18.75 15.31 25.90
N TRP A 725 -17.62 15.41 25.18
CA TRP A 725 -16.31 14.88 25.60
C TRP A 725 -15.14 15.74 25.07
N GLY A 726 -13.91 15.38 25.43
CA GLY A 726 -12.67 15.95 24.88
C GLY A 726 -11.52 15.95 25.89
N PRO A 727 -10.25 15.82 25.47
CA PRO A 727 -9.13 15.52 26.38
C PRO A 727 -8.68 16.72 27.23
N VAL A 728 -8.67 17.93 26.66
CA VAL A 728 -8.19 19.17 27.33
C VAL A 728 -9.36 20.09 27.73
N VAL A 729 -10.40 20.12 26.89
CA VAL A 729 -11.69 20.77 27.15
C VAL A 729 -12.80 19.89 26.59
N LEU A 730 -14.02 20.05 27.10
CA LEU A 730 -15.18 19.29 26.64
C LEU A 730 -15.86 20.02 25.46
N ASP A 731 -15.20 20.07 24.30
CA ASP A 731 -15.68 20.76 23.08
C ASP A 731 -16.08 19.83 21.93
N GLU A 732 -16.02 18.51 22.12
CA GLU A 732 -16.44 17.51 21.13
C GLU A 732 -17.75 16.81 21.49
N LEU A 733 -18.44 16.31 20.46
CA LEU A 733 -19.58 15.42 20.61
C LEU A 733 -19.19 13.98 20.26
N ILE A 734 -19.74 13.01 20.98
CA ILE A 734 -19.65 11.58 20.58
C ILE A 734 -20.54 11.31 19.35
N PHE A 735 -21.75 11.87 19.34
CA PHE A 735 -22.66 11.86 18.18
C PHE A 735 -23.06 13.30 17.78
N ALA A 736 -22.98 13.59 16.48
CA ALA A 736 -23.31 14.90 15.91
C ALA A 736 -24.77 15.33 16.17
N ASP A 737 -24.97 16.42 16.91
CA ASP A 737 -26.30 17.02 17.17
C ASP A 737 -26.56 18.25 16.28
N GLY A 738 -27.56 18.15 15.41
CA GLY A 738 -28.03 19.21 14.50
C GLY A 738 -27.06 19.64 13.38
N LYS A 739 -25.75 19.43 13.53
CA LYS A 739 -24.71 19.83 12.57
C LYS A 739 -23.59 18.82 12.45
N SER A 740 -22.99 18.77 11.26
CA SER A 740 -21.64 18.24 11.05
C SER A 740 -20.66 19.40 10.88
N ASN A 741 -19.53 19.32 11.58
CA ASN A 741 -18.45 20.29 11.59
C ASN A 741 -17.19 19.80 10.85
N TYR A 742 -17.13 18.52 10.45
CA TYR A 742 -16.06 17.95 9.64
C TYR A 742 -16.50 16.67 8.91
N TYR A 743 -15.86 16.38 7.77
CA TYR A 743 -16.05 15.11 7.07
C TYR A 743 -15.48 13.97 7.94
N GLY A 744 -16.23 12.89 8.11
CA GLY A 744 -15.88 11.80 9.03
C GLY A 744 -16.49 11.91 10.43
N GLN A 745 -17.10 13.05 10.81
CA GLN A 745 -17.76 13.17 12.12
C GLN A 745 -18.87 12.12 12.28
N VAL A 746 -18.88 11.39 13.39
CA VAL A 746 -19.83 10.30 13.63
C VAL A 746 -21.22 10.85 13.97
N ILE A 747 -22.22 10.28 13.31
CA ILE A 747 -23.64 10.62 13.47
C ILE A 747 -24.34 9.53 14.30
N GLY A 748 -23.95 8.26 14.09
CA GLY A 748 -24.42 7.11 14.87
C GLY A 748 -23.58 5.86 14.60
N MET A 749 -23.97 4.73 15.19
CA MET A 749 -23.36 3.42 14.96
C MET A 749 -24.44 2.34 14.77
N ILE A 750 -24.32 1.55 13.71
CA ILE A 750 -25.10 0.31 13.51
C ILE A 750 -24.34 -0.84 14.16
N TYR A 751 -25.05 -1.81 14.74
CA TYR A 751 -24.47 -3.07 15.23
C TYR A 751 -25.23 -4.30 14.73
N ALA A 752 -24.48 -5.34 14.36
CA ALA A 752 -24.97 -6.54 13.66
C ALA A 752 -24.19 -7.81 14.04
N GLU A 753 -24.70 -8.99 13.67
CA GLU A 753 -24.09 -10.30 13.92
C GLU A 753 -22.73 -10.52 13.23
N THR A 754 -22.40 -9.75 12.18
CA THR A 754 -21.06 -9.74 11.56
C THR A 754 -20.62 -8.34 11.14
N ALA A 755 -19.30 -8.11 11.08
CA ALA A 755 -18.72 -6.86 10.60
C ALA A 755 -19.05 -6.53 9.13
N LEU A 756 -19.39 -7.52 8.31
CA LEU A 756 -19.84 -7.29 6.93
C LEU A 756 -21.29 -6.78 6.90
N GLN A 757 -22.19 -7.38 7.69
CA GLN A 757 -23.57 -6.90 7.85
C GLN A 757 -23.61 -5.49 8.45
N ALA A 758 -22.84 -5.24 9.52
CA ALA A 758 -22.78 -3.94 10.19
C ALA A 758 -22.39 -2.81 9.21
N ARG A 759 -21.34 -3.02 8.42
CA ARG A 759 -20.89 -2.03 7.42
C ARG A 759 -21.86 -1.87 6.26
N ALA A 760 -22.41 -2.96 5.72
CA ALA A 760 -23.40 -2.89 4.64
C ALA A 760 -24.66 -2.12 5.06
N ALA A 761 -25.07 -2.25 6.33
CA ALA A 761 -26.18 -1.49 6.91
C ALA A 761 -25.81 -0.04 7.23
N ALA A 762 -24.59 0.23 7.74
CA ALA A 762 -24.11 1.60 7.90
C ALA A 762 -23.97 2.37 6.56
N ASP A 763 -23.60 1.68 5.47
CA ASP A 763 -23.60 2.23 4.11
C ASP A 763 -25.02 2.58 3.62
N ALA A 764 -26.05 1.86 4.09
CA ALA A 764 -27.46 2.06 3.72
C ALA A 764 -28.15 3.22 4.47
N VAL A 765 -27.57 3.72 5.57
CA VAL A 765 -28.14 4.86 6.32
C VAL A 765 -28.04 6.14 5.48
N THR A 766 -29.20 6.76 5.23
CA THR A 766 -29.32 7.98 4.43
C THR A 766 -29.33 9.21 5.32
N VAL A 767 -28.47 10.19 5.03
CA VAL A 767 -28.38 11.44 5.79
C VAL A 767 -28.62 12.62 4.86
N THR A 768 -29.56 13.49 5.24
CA THR A 768 -29.91 14.69 4.48
C THR A 768 -29.24 15.92 5.09
N TYR A 769 -28.58 16.72 4.24
CA TYR A 769 -27.73 17.84 4.67
C TYR A 769 -28.14 19.15 4.01
N LYS A 770 -28.15 20.25 4.78
CA LYS A 770 -28.04 21.61 4.26
C LYS A 770 -26.61 22.08 4.47
N ARG A 771 -25.81 22.04 3.38
CA ARG A 771 -24.37 22.39 3.42
C ARG A 771 -24.19 23.86 3.83
N LEU A 772 -23.21 24.11 4.69
CA LEU A 772 -22.79 25.43 5.16
C LEU A 772 -21.39 25.77 4.62
N PRO A 773 -20.98 27.06 4.58
CA PRO A 773 -19.64 27.44 4.15
C PRO A 773 -18.57 26.83 5.09
N PRO A 774 -17.65 25.99 4.60
CA PRO A 774 -16.56 25.43 5.40
C PRO A 774 -15.37 26.40 5.48
N ILE A 775 -14.45 26.11 6.40
CA ILE A 775 -13.09 26.69 6.45
C ILE A 775 -12.13 25.50 6.33
N PHE A 776 -11.17 25.54 5.40
CA PHE A 776 -10.24 24.43 5.16
C PHE A 776 -8.78 24.79 5.43
N THR A 777 -8.40 26.04 5.15
CA THR A 777 -7.02 26.51 5.18
C THR A 777 -6.75 27.47 6.33
N ILE A 778 -5.48 27.57 6.72
CA ILE A 778 -5.03 28.51 7.75
C ILE A 778 -5.30 29.97 7.32
N ASP A 779 -5.17 30.31 6.03
CA ASP A 779 -5.46 31.67 5.56
C ASP A 779 -6.95 32.02 5.64
N GLU A 780 -7.86 31.07 5.37
CA GLU A 780 -9.29 31.24 5.58
C GLU A 780 -9.63 31.39 7.06
N ALA A 781 -9.02 30.59 7.94
CA ALA A 781 -9.19 30.69 9.39
C ALA A 781 -8.71 32.05 9.93
N ILE A 782 -7.54 32.52 9.48
CA ILE A 782 -7.00 33.86 9.82
C ILE A 782 -7.96 34.96 9.33
N LYS A 783 -8.42 34.87 8.08
CA LYS A 783 -9.35 35.85 7.49
C LYS A 783 -10.70 35.89 8.22
N ALA A 784 -11.19 34.73 8.68
CA ALA A 784 -12.42 34.61 9.47
C ALA A 784 -12.23 34.92 10.97
N LYS A 785 -10.98 35.05 11.44
CA LYS A 785 -10.60 35.07 12.87
C LYS A 785 -11.09 33.85 13.66
N SER A 786 -11.17 32.70 12.97
CA SER A 786 -11.63 31.42 13.53
C SER A 786 -10.48 30.69 14.23
N PHE A 787 -10.28 31.01 15.51
CA PHE A 787 -9.19 30.46 16.32
C PHE A 787 -9.69 29.86 17.63
N PHE A 788 -9.07 28.78 18.08
CA PHE A 788 -9.14 28.36 19.48
C PHE A 788 -8.35 29.32 20.37
N LYS A 789 -8.76 29.45 21.64
CA LYS A 789 -8.09 30.34 22.60
C LYS A 789 -6.74 29.74 23.04
N HIS A 790 -5.68 30.14 22.36
CA HIS A 790 -4.29 29.90 22.76
C HIS A 790 -3.69 31.16 23.43
N GLY A 791 -2.71 30.98 24.32
CA GLY A 791 -2.21 32.08 25.17
C GLY A 791 -0.73 32.00 25.56
N LYS A 792 0.08 31.18 24.89
CA LYS A 792 1.54 31.21 25.05
C LYS A 792 2.13 32.20 24.04
N GLU A 793 3.06 33.02 24.48
CA GLU A 793 3.94 33.84 23.64
C GLU A 793 5.34 33.81 24.24
N LEU A 794 6.38 33.60 23.42
CA LEU A 794 7.75 33.42 23.90
C LEU A 794 8.62 34.64 23.56
N ARG A 795 8.74 35.58 24.49
CA ARG A 795 9.57 36.80 24.34
C ARG A 795 10.91 36.67 25.07
N LYS A 796 11.98 37.18 24.45
CA LYS A 796 13.33 37.27 25.03
C LYS A 796 14.08 38.48 24.47
N GLY A 797 14.94 39.11 25.27
CA GLY A 797 15.72 40.28 24.85
C GLY A 797 14.82 41.47 24.51
N ASP A 798 15.17 42.23 23.47
CA ASP A 798 14.47 43.45 23.04
C ASP A 798 12.95 43.25 22.85
N ALA A 799 12.49 42.04 22.50
CA ALA A 799 11.07 41.69 22.39
C ALA A 799 10.25 41.96 23.67
N LEU A 800 10.90 41.93 24.85
CA LEU A 800 10.26 42.25 26.13
C LEU A 800 9.78 43.70 26.21
N SER A 801 10.32 44.60 25.37
CA SER A 801 9.87 45.99 25.26
C SER A 801 8.60 46.19 24.42
N GLY A 802 8.18 45.17 23.66
CA GLY A 802 7.01 45.23 22.78
C GLY A 802 7.26 45.76 21.35
N SER A 803 8.50 46.11 21.00
CA SER A 803 8.92 46.36 19.60
C SER A 803 10.28 45.71 19.33
N LEU A 804 10.49 45.31 18.07
CA LEU A 804 11.77 44.81 17.56
C LEU A 804 12.39 45.73 16.50
N ASP A 805 11.79 46.89 16.19
CA ASP A 805 12.25 47.79 15.13
C ASP A 805 13.68 48.32 15.40
N GLY A 806 13.93 48.69 16.67
CA GLY A 806 15.25 49.09 17.15
C GLY A 806 16.28 47.96 17.18
N ALA A 807 15.86 46.70 17.08
CA ALA A 807 16.73 45.54 16.96
C ALA A 807 17.02 45.24 15.48
N PHE A 808 15.99 45.17 14.63
CA PHE A 808 16.12 44.97 13.19
C PHE A 808 16.92 46.08 12.49
N SER A 809 16.82 47.34 12.93
CA SER A 809 17.61 48.45 12.39
C SER A 809 19.13 48.34 12.61
N LYS A 810 19.59 47.42 13.45
CA LYS A 810 21.01 47.11 13.69
C LYS A 810 21.52 45.92 12.86
N CYS A 811 20.64 45.22 12.14
CA CYS A 811 21.00 44.08 11.31
C CYS A 811 21.52 44.54 9.95
N ALA A 812 22.54 43.86 9.41
CA ALA A 812 23.07 44.12 8.08
C ALA A 812 22.05 43.73 6.99
N HIS A 813 21.35 42.61 7.20
CA HIS A 813 20.28 42.15 6.33
C HIS A 813 19.05 41.75 7.16
N VAL A 814 17.86 42.00 6.60
CA VAL A 814 16.58 41.57 7.14
C VAL A 814 15.85 40.81 6.05
N LEU A 815 15.38 39.60 6.37
CA LEU A 815 14.69 38.70 5.45
C LEU A 815 13.30 38.39 6.00
N GLU A 816 12.29 38.40 5.13
CA GLU A 816 10.90 38.11 5.47
C GLU A 816 10.36 36.97 4.58
N GLY A 817 9.46 36.15 5.12
CA GLY A 817 8.90 35.03 4.37
C GLY A 817 7.72 34.35 5.02
N THR A 818 7.18 33.35 4.33
CA THR A 818 6.15 32.45 4.85
C THR A 818 6.45 31.01 4.45
N THR A 819 6.51 30.13 5.44
CA THR A 819 6.79 28.70 5.26
C THR A 819 5.54 27.89 5.65
N ARG A 820 5.30 26.78 4.97
CA ARG A 820 4.14 25.89 5.21
C ARG A 820 4.58 24.44 5.29
N MET A 821 3.95 23.69 6.19
CA MET A 821 4.13 22.25 6.36
C MET A 821 2.77 21.57 6.22
N GLY A 822 2.69 20.50 5.43
CA GLY A 822 1.50 19.66 5.32
C GLY A 822 1.23 18.85 6.59
N GLY A 823 0.01 18.34 6.72
CA GLY A 823 -0.31 17.35 7.76
C GLY A 823 0.34 16.00 7.49
N GLN A 824 0.27 15.10 8.48
CA GLN A 824 0.84 13.76 8.37
C GLN A 824 -0.03 12.71 9.07
N GLU A 825 -0.47 11.73 8.30
CA GLU A 825 -1.17 10.53 8.78
C GLU A 825 -0.25 9.66 9.66
N HIS A 826 -0.77 9.14 10.76
CA HIS A 826 -0.10 8.25 11.69
C HIS A 826 0.26 6.91 11.01
N PHE A 827 -0.70 6.31 10.32
CA PHE A 827 -0.57 5.05 9.58
C PHE A 827 0.01 3.88 10.41
N TYR A 828 -0.46 3.73 11.65
CA TYR A 828 -0.28 2.49 12.43
C TYR A 828 -0.96 1.31 11.72
N LEU A 829 -0.35 0.12 11.73
CA LEU A 829 -0.79 -0.99 10.89
C LEU A 829 -2.05 -1.68 11.44
N GLU A 830 -2.15 -1.86 12.75
CA GLU A 830 -3.44 -2.13 13.41
C GLU A 830 -4.20 -0.80 13.52
N THR A 831 -5.36 -0.67 12.86
CA THR A 831 -6.26 0.49 12.99
C THR A 831 -6.80 0.66 14.41
N ASN A 832 -7.63 1.67 14.66
CA ASN A 832 -8.39 1.78 15.90
C ASN A 832 -9.32 0.56 16.05
N ALA A 833 -9.17 -0.14 17.17
CA ALA A 833 -9.84 -1.40 17.46
C ALA A 833 -10.17 -1.52 18.94
N ALA A 834 -11.39 -1.98 19.25
CA ALA A 834 -11.88 -2.19 20.61
C ALA A 834 -12.94 -3.32 20.68
N LEU A 835 -13.07 -3.92 21.87
CA LEU A 835 -14.05 -4.94 22.26
C LEU A 835 -14.60 -4.57 23.65
N ALA A 836 -15.88 -4.24 23.74
CA ALA A 836 -16.59 -4.05 25.00
C ALA A 836 -17.31 -5.35 25.40
N ILE A 837 -17.19 -5.76 26.66
CA ILE A 837 -17.81 -6.96 27.25
C ILE A 837 -18.62 -6.52 28.47
N PRO A 838 -19.96 -6.50 28.41
CA PRO A 838 -20.79 -6.19 29.55
C PRO A 838 -20.80 -7.36 30.54
N HIS A 839 -20.86 -7.07 31.84
CA HIS A 839 -21.14 -8.05 32.87
C HIS A 839 -22.60 -7.91 33.35
N MET A 840 -23.18 -9.00 33.85
CA MET A 840 -24.57 -9.01 34.33
C MET A 840 -24.76 -8.31 35.69
N GLU A 841 -23.67 -7.99 36.38
CA GLU A 841 -23.68 -7.45 37.74
C GLU A 841 -23.23 -5.98 37.76
N ASP A 842 -23.91 -5.17 38.59
CA ASP A 842 -23.59 -3.79 38.94
C ASP A 842 -23.38 -2.80 37.77
N GLY A 843 -23.85 -3.13 36.56
CA GLY A 843 -23.58 -2.34 35.34
C GLY A 843 -22.09 -2.29 34.97
N SER A 844 -21.32 -3.28 35.41
CA SER A 844 -19.88 -3.34 35.18
C SER A 844 -19.52 -3.85 33.78
N MET A 845 -18.36 -3.42 33.28
CA MET A 845 -17.93 -3.69 31.90
C MET A 845 -16.42 -3.80 31.80
N GLU A 846 -15.94 -4.75 31.00
CA GLU A 846 -14.54 -4.90 30.62
C GLU A 846 -14.35 -4.47 29.17
N VAL A 847 -13.36 -3.62 28.89
CA VAL A 847 -13.12 -3.04 27.56
C VAL A 847 -11.67 -3.26 27.15
N TYR A 848 -11.47 -4.09 26.13
CA TYR A 848 -10.17 -4.30 25.49
C TYR A 848 -10.02 -3.32 24.33
N ILE A 849 -8.90 -2.60 24.26
CA ILE A 849 -8.77 -1.47 23.34
C ILE A 849 -7.31 -1.24 22.92
N SER A 850 -7.12 -0.78 21.69
CA SER A 850 -5.82 -0.35 21.15
C SER A 850 -5.65 1.16 21.40
N THR A 851 -5.23 1.55 22.61
CA THR A 851 -5.02 2.96 23.02
C THR A 851 -3.74 3.16 23.82
N GLN A 852 -3.16 4.37 23.73
CA GLN A 852 -2.09 4.85 24.61
C GLN A 852 -2.63 5.30 25.98
N ASN A 853 -3.89 5.73 26.08
CA ASN A 853 -4.44 6.38 27.29
C ASN A 853 -5.63 5.60 27.88
N LEU A 854 -5.33 4.64 28.76
CA LEU A 854 -6.34 3.87 29.48
C LEU A 854 -7.25 4.75 30.37
N MET A 855 -6.76 5.88 30.86
CA MET A 855 -7.44 6.70 31.87
C MET A 855 -8.60 7.50 31.26
N GLU A 856 -8.36 8.27 30.20
CA GLU A 856 -9.43 9.02 29.51
C GLU A 856 -10.49 8.07 28.93
N ASN A 857 -10.05 6.94 28.36
CA ASN A 857 -10.96 5.89 27.90
C ASN A 857 -11.88 5.40 29.05
N GLN A 858 -11.35 5.17 30.25
CA GLN A 858 -12.15 4.79 31.42
C GLN A 858 -13.10 5.91 31.87
N VAL A 859 -12.62 7.16 31.97
CA VAL A 859 -13.42 8.33 32.40
C VAL A 859 -14.63 8.52 31.49
N PHE A 860 -14.41 8.67 30.19
CA PHE A 860 -15.48 9.02 29.26
C PHE A 860 -16.42 7.84 28.96
N THR A 861 -15.91 6.60 28.99
CA THR A 861 -16.77 5.40 28.92
C THR A 861 -17.69 5.29 30.14
N ALA A 862 -17.18 5.58 31.34
CA ALA A 862 -17.98 5.57 32.56
C ALA A 862 -19.05 6.70 32.56
N GLN A 863 -18.69 7.90 32.11
CA GLN A 863 -19.61 9.03 31.89
C GLN A 863 -20.77 8.63 30.95
N VAL A 864 -20.44 8.10 29.77
CA VAL A 864 -21.42 7.71 28.74
C VAL A 864 -22.32 6.55 29.18
N LEU A 865 -21.79 5.59 29.95
CA LEU A 865 -22.59 4.52 30.57
C LEU A 865 -23.45 4.98 31.76
N GLY A 866 -23.18 6.16 32.33
CA GLY A 866 -23.85 6.67 33.54
C GLY A 866 -23.40 5.99 34.84
N VAL A 867 -22.19 5.42 34.88
CA VAL A 867 -21.67 4.62 36.01
C VAL A 867 -20.40 5.24 36.62
N PRO A 868 -20.06 4.94 37.89
CA PRO A 868 -18.76 5.31 38.44
C PRO A 868 -17.61 4.57 37.75
N MET A 869 -16.43 5.20 37.63
CA MET A 869 -15.26 4.66 36.93
C MET A 869 -14.83 3.25 37.40
N ASN A 870 -15.05 2.91 38.67
CA ASN A 870 -14.72 1.59 39.23
C ASN A 870 -15.58 0.44 38.66
N ARG A 871 -16.58 0.73 37.83
CA ARG A 871 -17.37 -0.26 37.08
C ARG A 871 -16.80 -0.54 35.68
N VAL A 872 -15.88 0.28 35.18
CA VAL A 872 -15.30 0.14 33.83
C VAL A 872 -13.83 -0.28 33.92
N ASN A 873 -13.51 -1.49 33.45
CA ASN A 873 -12.15 -2.04 33.44
C ASN A 873 -11.53 -1.95 32.04
N MET A 874 -10.66 -0.97 31.83
CA MET A 874 -9.93 -0.80 30.56
C MET A 874 -8.68 -1.70 30.49
N ARG A 875 -8.46 -2.36 29.35
CA ARG A 875 -7.33 -3.27 29.11
C ARG A 875 -6.64 -3.03 27.76
N VAL A 876 -5.31 -2.83 27.81
CA VAL A 876 -4.40 -2.79 26.65
C VAL A 876 -3.34 -3.88 26.84
N ARG A 877 -3.18 -4.79 25.87
CA ARG A 877 -2.10 -5.80 25.90
C ARG A 877 -0.87 -5.41 25.07
N ARG A 878 -1.11 -4.76 23.93
CA ARG A 878 -0.17 -4.22 22.94
C ARG A 878 -0.95 -3.39 21.91
N MET A 879 -0.26 -2.68 21.02
CA MET A 879 -0.85 -1.97 19.88
C MET A 879 0.01 -2.17 18.63
N GLY A 880 -0.58 -2.26 17.44
CA GLY A 880 0.13 -2.36 16.16
C GLY A 880 0.65 -1.01 15.63
N GLY A 881 1.25 -0.21 16.51
CA GLY A 881 1.57 1.20 16.30
C GLY A 881 0.49 2.15 16.86
N ALA A 882 0.86 3.40 17.11
CA ALA A 882 -0.03 4.43 17.69
C ALA A 882 0.42 5.87 17.37
N TYR A 883 1.67 6.24 17.72
CA TYR A 883 2.33 7.50 17.31
C TYR A 883 1.59 8.80 17.67
N GLY A 884 0.81 8.81 18.75
CA GLY A 884 -0.05 9.93 19.18
C GLY A 884 -1.50 9.80 18.72
N GLY A 885 -1.76 9.22 17.53
CA GLY A 885 -3.10 9.07 16.98
C GLY A 885 -4.05 8.13 17.75
N LYS A 886 -3.53 7.44 18.77
CA LYS A 886 -4.31 6.62 19.71
C LYS A 886 -4.22 7.10 21.17
N GLU A 887 -3.87 8.37 21.36
CA GLU A 887 -3.81 9.03 22.67
C GLU A 887 -5.22 9.45 23.12
N SER A 888 -5.81 10.45 22.47
CA SER A 888 -7.19 10.90 22.71
C SER A 888 -8.21 10.25 21.77
N ARG A 889 -7.88 10.09 20.48
CA ARG A 889 -8.88 9.86 19.42
C ARG A 889 -9.61 8.51 19.50
N THR A 890 -8.96 7.48 20.04
CA THR A 890 -9.59 6.15 20.22
C THR A 890 -10.68 6.14 21.30
N THR A 891 -10.74 7.15 22.17
CA THR A 891 -11.72 7.25 23.27
C THR A 891 -13.17 7.23 22.81
N ALA A 892 -13.50 7.83 21.66
CA ALA A 892 -14.85 7.72 21.11
C ALA A 892 -15.21 6.26 20.75
N LEU A 893 -14.23 5.44 20.32
CA LEU A 893 -14.45 4.05 19.95
C LEU A 893 -14.89 3.17 21.13
N SER A 894 -14.33 3.38 22.34
CA SER A 894 -14.79 2.65 23.53
C SER A 894 -16.19 3.07 23.95
N MET A 895 -16.52 4.36 23.85
CA MET A 895 -17.85 4.86 24.21
C MET A 895 -18.96 4.31 23.29
N TYR A 896 -18.76 4.26 21.96
CA TYR A 896 -19.75 3.68 21.04
C TYR A 896 -20.05 2.21 21.35
N LEU A 897 -18.99 1.42 21.57
CA LEU A 897 -19.11 -0.01 21.85
C LEU A 897 -19.73 -0.26 23.22
N ALA A 898 -19.40 0.55 24.23
CA ALA A 898 -19.98 0.45 25.56
C ALA A 898 -21.50 0.71 25.54
N LEU A 899 -21.98 1.72 24.81
CA LEU A 899 -23.41 1.97 24.64
C LEU A 899 -24.14 0.79 23.98
N ALA A 900 -23.59 0.26 22.89
CA ALA A 900 -24.19 -0.90 22.23
C ALA A 900 -24.16 -2.15 23.12
N ALA A 901 -23.08 -2.36 23.88
CA ALA A 901 -22.95 -3.46 24.82
C ALA A 901 -23.96 -3.37 25.98
N GLN A 902 -24.12 -2.18 26.58
CA GLN A 902 -25.11 -1.92 27.64
C GLN A 902 -26.55 -2.11 27.12
N LYS A 903 -26.86 -1.56 25.93
CA LYS A 903 -28.19 -1.62 25.29
C LYS A 903 -28.60 -3.03 24.86
N THR A 904 -27.65 -3.93 24.59
CA THR A 904 -27.91 -5.30 24.11
C THR A 904 -27.62 -6.40 25.14
N ALA A 905 -26.93 -6.09 26.23
CA ALA A 905 -26.32 -7.06 27.15
C ALA A 905 -25.42 -8.11 26.44
N ARG A 906 -24.82 -7.74 25.30
CA ARG A 906 -23.94 -8.59 24.49
C ARG A 906 -22.57 -7.95 24.32
N PRO A 907 -21.48 -8.73 24.16
CA PRO A 907 -20.18 -8.19 23.79
C PRO A 907 -20.24 -7.52 22.41
N VAL A 908 -19.54 -6.40 22.19
CA VAL A 908 -19.50 -5.70 20.90
C VAL A 908 -18.07 -5.35 20.52
N ARG A 909 -17.64 -5.72 19.31
CA ARG A 909 -16.32 -5.40 18.74
C ARG A 909 -16.42 -4.43 17.57
N MET A 910 -15.40 -3.60 17.38
CA MET A 910 -15.19 -2.85 16.14
C MET A 910 -13.69 -2.70 15.89
N MET A 911 -13.30 -2.88 14.63
CA MET A 911 -11.98 -2.52 14.08
C MET A 911 -12.25 -1.80 12.78
N LEU A 912 -11.78 -0.55 12.67
CA LEU A 912 -12.02 0.28 11.49
C LEU A 912 -11.24 -0.25 10.28
N ASN A 913 -11.82 -0.13 9.08
CA ASN A 913 -11.05 -0.19 7.83
C ASN A 913 -10.12 1.04 7.72
N ARG A 914 -9.16 1.01 6.79
CA ARG A 914 -8.14 2.08 6.69
C ARG A 914 -8.71 3.45 6.30
N ASP A 915 -9.69 3.46 5.40
CA ASP A 915 -10.43 4.63 4.96
C ASP A 915 -11.33 5.19 6.07
N GLU A 916 -12.00 4.32 6.83
CA GLU A 916 -12.75 4.68 8.03
C GLU A 916 -11.83 5.29 9.11
N ASP A 917 -10.65 4.69 9.34
CA ASP A 917 -9.67 5.10 10.35
C ASP A 917 -9.04 6.46 10.05
N ILE A 918 -8.69 6.74 8.79
CA ILE A 918 -8.14 8.04 8.34
C ILE A 918 -9.21 9.14 8.44
N ALA A 919 -10.49 8.82 8.20
CA ALA A 919 -11.58 9.78 8.38
C ALA A 919 -11.91 10.07 9.87
N PHE A 920 -11.62 9.12 10.76
CA PHE A 920 -11.96 9.17 12.19
C PHE A 920 -10.84 9.76 13.08
N SER A 921 -9.59 9.37 12.83
CA SER A 921 -8.50 9.54 13.81
C SER A 921 -7.69 10.84 13.69
N GLY A 922 -7.94 11.66 12.68
CA GLY A 922 -7.17 12.90 12.47
C GLY A 922 -5.68 12.65 12.15
N GLN A 923 -4.89 13.71 12.14
CA GLN A 923 -3.51 13.70 11.65
C GLN A 923 -2.64 14.71 12.42
N ARG A 924 -1.32 14.64 12.25
CA ARG A 924 -0.43 15.75 12.63
C ARG A 924 -0.92 17.05 11.99
N HIS A 925 -1.00 18.10 12.79
CA HIS A 925 -1.33 19.46 12.36
C HIS A 925 -0.48 19.93 11.16
N PRO A 926 -1.12 20.38 10.07
CA PRO A 926 -0.50 21.31 9.15
C PRO A 926 -0.08 22.59 9.88
N PHE A 927 1.08 23.15 9.52
CA PHE A 927 1.60 24.40 10.09
C PHE A 927 1.85 25.45 9.01
N GLN A 928 1.73 26.72 9.41
CA GLN A 928 2.11 27.89 8.61
C GLN A 928 2.80 28.89 9.53
N SER A 929 3.98 29.35 9.12
CA SER A 929 4.77 30.32 9.87
C SER A 929 5.09 31.51 9.00
N LYS A 930 4.79 32.73 9.47
CA LYS A 930 5.30 33.97 8.87
C LYS A 930 6.49 34.41 9.72
N TRP A 931 7.61 34.72 9.11
CA TRP A 931 8.85 35.00 9.85
C TRP A 931 9.57 36.22 9.29
N LYS A 932 10.30 36.89 10.17
CA LYS A 932 11.19 38.00 9.89
C LYS A 932 12.48 37.80 10.68
N VAL A 933 13.61 37.68 9.98
CA VAL A 933 14.90 37.37 10.58
C VAL A 933 15.93 38.43 10.22
N GLY A 934 16.67 38.91 11.22
CA GLY A 934 17.74 39.89 11.09
C GLY A 934 19.10 39.26 11.37
N VAL A 935 20.03 39.41 10.44
CA VAL A 935 21.40 38.85 10.50
C VAL A 935 22.48 39.93 10.40
N ASP A 936 23.69 39.62 10.86
CA ASP A 936 24.89 40.40 10.56
C ASP A 936 25.54 39.98 9.22
N GLU A 937 26.59 40.70 8.82
CA GLU A 937 27.42 40.45 7.62
C GLU A 937 28.02 39.02 7.55
N LYS A 938 27.95 38.25 8.64
CA LYS A 938 28.45 36.86 8.72
C LYS A 938 27.31 35.84 8.74
N GLY A 939 26.07 36.27 8.54
CA GLY A 939 24.88 35.43 8.58
C GLY A 939 24.45 35.00 9.98
N LYS A 940 25.06 35.55 11.05
CA LYS A 940 24.64 35.22 12.41
C LYS A 940 23.33 35.94 12.71
N ILE A 941 22.32 35.17 13.12
CA ILE A 941 21.02 35.70 13.56
C ILE A 941 21.21 36.56 14.81
N GLN A 942 20.73 37.80 14.74
CA GLN A 942 20.66 38.74 15.86
C GLN A 942 19.22 38.89 16.37
N VAL A 943 18.23 38.84 15.46
CA VAL A 943 16.81 39.04 15.75
C VAL A 943 15.99 38.01 14.96
N LEU A 944 14.95 37.46 15.60
CA LEU A 944 13.94 36.63 14.96
C LEU A 944 12.57 37.00 15.52
N ASP A 945 11.62 37.22 14.62
CA ASP A 945 10.21 37.43 14.88
C ASP A 945 9.41 36.42 14.03
N ILE A 946 8.39 35.78 14.61
CA ILE A 946 7.71 34.64 13.98
C ILE A 946 6.28 34.42 14.50
N ASP A 947 5.29 34.66 13.64
CA ASP A 947 3.93 34.12 13.82
C ASP A 947 3.95 32.63 13.51
N ILE A 948 3.35 31.81 14.38
CA ILE A 948 3.12 30.37 14.12
C ILE A 948 1.63 30.05 14.22
N TYR A 949 1.10 29.42 13.18
CA TYR A 949 -0.28 28.96 13.10
C TYR A 949 -0.31 27.46 12.81
N ASN A 950 -1.15 26.71 13.52
CA ASN A 950 -1.46 25.31 13.23
C ASN A 950 -2.92 25.17 12.78
N ASN A 951 -3.21 24.18 11.93
CA ASN A 951 -4.59 23.82 11.63
C ASN A 951 -5.04 22.73 12.63
N ALA A 952 -5.79 23.14 13.65
CA ALA A 952 -6.32 22.29 14.71
C ALA A 952 -7.48 21.36 14.27
N GLY A 953 -8.13 21.66 13.14
CA GLY A 953 -9.38 21.01 12.77
C GLY A 953 -10.60 21.61 13.49
N ALA A 954 -11.54 20.76 13.90
CA ALA A 954 -12.86 21.16 14.39
C ALA A 954 -13.00 21.24 15.92
N SER A 955 -12.00 20.80 16.68
CA SER A 955 -11.96 20.83 18.15
C SER A 955 -10.56 21.21 18.65
N LEU A 956 -10.43 21.51 19.94
CA LEU A 956 -9.13 21.82 20.52
C LEU A 956 -8.21 20.59 20.57
N ASP A 957 -8.72 19.44 21.03
CA ASP A 957 -7.94 18.22 21.31
C ASP A 957 -6.61 18.59 22.02
N MET A 958 -5.46 18.09 21.57
CA MET A 958 -4.12 18.41 22.08
C MET A 958 -3.48 19.62 21.37
N SER A 959 -4.21 20.34 20.49
CA SER A 959 -3.66 21.40 19.62
C SER A 959 -3.02 22.56 20.39
N GLY A 960 -3.49 22.86 21.60
CA GLY A 960 -2.92 23.87 22.50
C GLY A 960 -1.72 23.41 23.34
N ALA A 961 -1.35 22.13 23.25
CA ALA A 961 -0.13 21.55 23.80
C ALA A 961 0.93 21.30 22.70
N VAL A 962 0.49 21.06 21.46
CA VAL A 962 1.33 20.99 20.24
C VAL A 962 1.89 22.37 19.82
N MET A 963 1.21 23.45 20.22
CA MET A 963 1.70 24.84 20.19
C MET A 963 2.19 25.25 21.58
#